data_AF-A0A5N3D2X0-F1
#
_entry.id   AF-A0A5N3D2X0-F1
#
_cell.length_a   1.000
_cell.length_b   1.000
_cell.length_c   1.000
_cell.angle_alpha   90.00
_cell.angle_beta   90.00
_cell.angle_gamma   90.00
#
_symmetry.space_group_name_H-M   'P 1'
#
loop_
_entity.id
_entity.type
_entity.pdbx_description
1 polymer ?
#
loop_
_entity_poly.entity_id
_entity_poly.type
_entity_poly.pdbx_seq_one_letter_code
_entity_poly.pdbx_strand_id
1 'polypeptide(L)'
;MKKNSYLLSCLAIAVSSACHAEVLTYPDPLGSSQSDFGGTGLLQMPNARIAPEGEFSVNYRDNDQYRFYSTSVALFPWLEGTIRYTDVRTRKYSQWEDFSGDQSYKDKSFDFKLRLWEEGYWLPQVAFGKRDIAGTGLFDGEYLVASKQAGPFDFTLGMAWGYAGNAGNITNPFCRVSDKYCHRAESHDAGDISFSDIFRGPASILGGIEYQTPWNPLRLKLEYDGNNYQNDFAGKLPQASHFNVGAVYRAASWADLNLSYERGNTLMFGFTLRTNFNDLRPALRDTPKPAYQPAPESEGLQYTTVANQLTALKYNAGFDAPEIQLRDKTLYMSGQQYKYRDSREAVDRANRILVNNLPQGVEKISVTQKREHMAMVTTETDVASLRKQLAGTAPGQSEPLQQQRVEAEDLSAFGRGYRIREDRFSYSFNPTLSQSLGGPEDFYMFQLGLMSSARYWFTDHLLLDGGIFTNIYNNYDKFKSSLLPADSTLPRVRTHIRDYVRNDVYLNNLQANYFADLGNGFYGQVYGGYLETMYAGVGSELLYRPLDASWALGVDVNYVKQRDWDNMMRFTDYSTPTGFVTAYWNPPTLNGVLMKLSVGQYLAKDKGATIDVAKRFDSGVAVGVWAAISNVSKDDYGEGGFSKGFYISIPFDLMTIGPNRNRAVVSWTPLTRDGGQMLSRKYQLYPMTAEREVPVGQ
;
A
#
# COMPACT_ATOMS: atom_id res chain seq x y z
N MET A 1 -21.87 27.39 -55.85
CA MET A 1 -21.88 27.93 -54.46
C MET A 1 -23.12 27.61 -53.62
N LYS A 2 -24.26 27.13 -54.17
CA LYS A 2 -25.46 26.84 -53.34
C LYS A 2 -25.46 25.48 -52.61
N LYS A 3 -24.61 24.50 -52.98
CA LYS A 3 -24.59 23.16 -52.33
C LYS A 3 -23.88 23.11 -50.96
N ASN A 4 -22.87 23.95 -50.71
CA ASN A 4 -22.13 23.93 -49.44
C ASN A 4 -22.87 24.59 -48.28
N SER A 5 -23.76 25.55 -48.56
CA SER A 5 -24.56 26.21 -47.52
C SER A 5 -25.61 25.28 -46.91
N TYR A 6 -26.23 24.39 -47.69
CA TYR A 6 -27.17 23.41 -47.14
C TYR A 6 -26.48 22.37 -46.25
N LEU A 7 -25.23 22.01 -46.54
CA LEU A 7 -24.47 21.04 -45.74
C LEU A 7 -24.07 21.61 -44.38
N LEU A 8 -23.67 22.89 -44.34
CA LEU A 8 -23.40 23.63 -43.10
C LEU A 8 -24.69 23.90 -42.30
N SER A 9 -25.82 24.18 -42.95
CA SER A 9 -27.12 24.32 -42.27
C SER A 9 -27.63 22.99 -41.72
N CYS A 10 -27.43 21.87 -42.42
CA CYS A 10 -27.74 20.54 -41.90
C CYS A 10 -26.81 20.14 -40.73
N LEU A 11 -25.53 20.51 -40.79
CA LEU A 11 -24.59 20.32 -39.67
C LEU A 11 -25.00 21.17 -38.46
N ALA A 12 -25.39 22.43 -38.68
CA ALA A 12 -25.87 23.32 -37.61
C ALA A 12 -27.20 22.85 -37.01
N ILE A 13 -28.13 22.33 -37.82
CA ILE A 13 -29.37 21.71 -37.33
C ILE A 13 -29.08 20.39 -36.61
N ALA A 14 -28.10 19.59 -37.04
CA ALA A 14 -27.67 18.38 -36.32
C ALA A 14 -27.00 18.71 -34.98
N VAL A 15 -26.18 19.77 -34.93
CA VAL A 15 -25.55 20.27 -33.69
C VAL A 15 -26.59 20.90 -32.76
N SER A 16 -27.53 21.71 -33.27
CA SER A 16 -28.63 22.25 -32.46
C SER A 16 -29.60 21.18 -31.98
N SER A 17 -29.87 20.13 -32.78
CA SER A 17 -30.65 18.96 -32.35
C SER A 17 -29.94 18.18 -31.25
N ALA A 18 -28.60 18.05 -31.32
CA ALA A 18 -27.78 17.43 -30.28
C ALA A 18 -27.71 18.28 -29.00
N CYS A 19 -27.82 19.61 -29.11
CA CYS A 19 -27.86 20.53 -27.97
C CYS A 19 -29.27 20.71 -27.35
N HIS A 20 -30.35 20.46 -28.10
CA HIS A 20 -31.74 20.55 -27.61
C HIS A 20 -32.32 19.23 -27.07
N ALA A 21 -31.60 18.11 -27.19
CA ALA A 21 -31.92 16.89 -26.45
C ALA A 21 -31.44 17.00 -24.99
N GLU A 22 -32.00 17.96 -24.27
CA GLU A 22 -31.90 18.01 -22.81
C GLU A 22 -32.70 16.82 -22.22
N VAL A 23 -32.02 16.03 -21.39
CA VAL A 23 -32.61 15.21 -20.32
C VAL A 23 -33.48 14.02 -20.78
N LEU A 24 -32.92 13.15 -21.62
CA LEU A 24 -32.99 11.73 -21.25
C LEU A 24 -31.84 11.54 -20.27
N THR A 25 -32.15 11.31 -19.00
CA THR A 25 -31.17 10.88 -17.99
C THR A 25 -30.60 9.55 -18.44
N TYR A 26 -29.62 9.59 -19.35
CA TYR A 26 -28.76 8.46 -19.56
C TYR A 26 -28.09 8.21 -18.21
N PRO A 27 -28.14 6.99 -17.69
CA PRO A 27 -27.44 6.69 -16.47
C PRO A 27 -25.97 6.97 -16.72
N ASP A 28 -25.37 7.74 -15.81
CA ASP A 28 -23.93 7.93 -15.82
C ASP A 28 -23.25 6.56 -15.88
N PRO A 29 -22.14 6.42 -16.63
CA PRO A 29 -21.38 5.19 -16.65
C PRO A 29 -21.13 4.72 -15.22
N LEU A 30 -21.26 3.41 -14.96
CA LEU A 30 -21.12 2.80 -13.63
C LEU A 30 -19.65 2.82 -13.10
N GLY A 31 -18.87 3.81 -13.49
CA GLY A 31 -17.44 3.94 -13.22
C GLY A 31 -16.57 3.58 -14.42
N SER A 32 -15.27 3.76 -14.26
CA SER A 32 -14.28 3.52 -15.30
C SER A 32 -14.21 2.03 -15.72
N SER A 33 -13.83 1.76 -16.97
CA SER A 33 -13.47 0.43 -17.45
C SER A 33 -11.95 0.26 -17.51
N GLN A 34 -11.48 -0.97 -17.37
CA GLN A 34 -10.05 -1.30 -17.36
C GLN A 34 -9.59 -1.77 -18.75
N SER A 35 -8.37 -1.39 -19.14
CA SER A 35 -7.70 -1.86 -20.35
C SER A 35 -7.21 -3.30 -20.21
N ASP A 36 -6.72 -3.89 -21.30
CA ASP A 36 -6.14 -5.24 -21.28
C ASP A 36 -4.83 -5.31 -20.48
N PHE A 37 -4.14 -4.19 -20.41
CA PHE A 37 -2.91 -4.01 -19.67
C PHE A 37 -3.16 -3.63 -18.19
N GLY A 38 -4.41 -3.46 -17.76
CA GLY A 38 -4.75 -2.83 -16.49
C GLY A 38 -4.74 -1.30 -16.58
N GLY A 39 -5.08 -0.64 -15.47
CA GLY A 39 -5.42 0.77 -15.46
C GLY A 39 -6.67 1.08 -16.28
N THR A 40 -7.20 2.29 -16.12
CA THR A 40 -8.33 2.74 -16.94
C THR A 40 -7.95 2.81 -18.42
N GLY A 41 -8.87 2.46 -19.32
CA GLY A 41 -8.58 2.52 -20.75
C GLY A 41 -9.65 1.90 -21.63
N LEU A 42 -9.36 1.85 -22.92
CA LEU A 42 -10.20 1.18 -23.90
C LEU A 42 -9.91 -0.33 -23.86
N LEU A 43 -9.32 -0.91 -24.91
CA LEU A 43 -8.89 -2.31 -24.96
C LEU A 43 -7.37 -2.35 -24.81
N GLN A 44 -6.64 -2.27 -25.92
CA GLN A 44 -5.18 -2.21 -25.91
C GLN A 44 -4.67 -0.79 -25.59
N MET A 45 -5.46 0.23 -25.93
CA MET A 45 -5.09 1.64 -25.87
C MET A 45 -5.58 2.35 -24.60
N PRO A 46 -4.80 3.31 -24.08
CA PRO A 46 -5.17 4.09 -22.90
C PRO A 46 -6.25 5.13 -23.22
N ASN A 47 -6.94 5.58 -22.17
CA ASN A 47 -7.77 6.79 -22.18
C ASN A 47 -7.31 7.78 -21.11
N ALA A 48 -7.89 8.99 -21.11
CA ALA A 48 -7.52 10.02 -20.15
C ALA A 48 -8.22 9.87 -18.79
N ARG A 49 -9.17 8.94 -18.63
CA ARG A 49 -9.97 8.76 -17.42
C ARG A 49 -9.11 8.28 -16.26
N ILE A 50 -9.43 8.69 -15.04
CA ILE A 50 -8.87 8.18 -13.78
C ILE A 50 -10.06 7.72 -12.95
N ALA A 51 -9.95 6.57 -12.31
CA ALA A 51 -10.97 6.08 -11.40
C ALA A 51 -11.07 6.98 -10.13
N PRO A 52 -12.19 6.93 -9.37
CA PRO A 52 -12.27 7.63 -8.09
C PRO A 52 -11.10 7.26 -7.15
N GLU A 53 -10.62 8.20 -6.34
CA GLU A 53 -9.54 7.94 -5.38
C GLU A 53 -9.89 6.72 -4.51
N GLY A 54 -8.92 5.81 -4.36
CA GLY A 54 -9.07 4.57 -3.62
C GLY A 54 -9.64 3.41 -4.44
N GLU A 55 -10.13 3.61 -5.68
CA GLU A 55 -10.55 2.50 -6.53
C GLU A 55 -9.36 1.57 -6.80
N PHE A 56 -9.54 0.31 -6.43
CA PHE A 56 -8.59 -0.78 -6.59
C PHE A 56 -9.20 -1.85 -7.49
N SER A 57 -8.45 -2.29 -8.50
CA SER A 57 -8.88 -3.32 -9.44
C SER A 57 -7.86 -4.47 -9.50
N VAL A 58 -8.36 -5.69 -9.64
CA VAL A 58 -7.59 -6.88 -10.05
C VAL A 58 -8.18 -7.35 -11.37
N ASN A 59 -7.33 -7.49 -12.39
CA ASN A 59 -7.75 -7.83 -13.74
C ASN A 59 -7.07 -9.11 -14.19
N TYR A 60 -7.86 -9.93 -14.90
CA TYR A 60 -7.36 -11.04 -15.70
C TYR A 60 -7.80 -10.83 -17.14
N ARG A 61 -6.88 -11.04 -18.08
CA ARG A 61 -7.16 -11.04 -19.52
C ARG A 61 -6.39 -12.17 -20.19
N ASP A 62 -7.02 -12.82 -21.16
CA ASP A 62 -6.50 -14.04 -21.78
C ASP A 62 -6.76 -14.01 -23.29
N ASN A 63 -5.71 -14.29 -24.06
CA ASN A 63 -5.78 -14.67 -25.46
C ASN A 63 -4.77 -15.80 -25.76
N ASP A 64 -4.68 -16.21 -27.02
CA ASP A 64 -3.82 -17.30 -27.46
C ASP A 64 -2.32 -17.03 -27.29
N GLN A 65 -1.90 -15.76 -27.17
CA GLN A 65 -0.50 -15.33 -27.08
C GLN A 65 -0.09 -14.91 -25.66
N TYR A 66 -0.99 -14.24 -24.95
CA TYR A 66 -0.72 -13.57 -23.69
C TYR A 66 -1.80 -13.84 -22.64
N ARG A 67 -1.36 -13.92 -21.38
CA ARG A 67 -2.24 -13.68 -20.23
C ARG A 67 -1.72 -12.49 -19.44
N PHE A 68 -2.61 -11.56 -19.13
CA PHE A 68 -2.30 -10.39 -18.32
C PHE A 68 -2.98 -10.51 -16.97
N TYR A 69 -2.17 -10.47 -15.91
CA TYR A 69 -2.62 -10.34 -14.53
C TYR A 69 -2.22 -8.95 -14.07
N SER A 70 -3.17 -8.05 -13.88
CA SER A 70 -2.85 -6.69 -13.46
C SER A 70 -3.61 -6.26 -12.22
N THR A 71 -3.03 -5.34 -11.49
CA THR A 71 -3.62 -4.71 -10.32
C THR A 71 -3.42 -3.22 -10.44
N SER A 72 -4.50 -2.44 -10.30
CA SER A 72 -4.47 -0.99 -10.50
C SER A 72 -5.07 -0.29 -9.30
N VAL A 73 -4.53 0.88 -8.96
CA VAL A 73 -5.06 1.72 -7.88
C VAL A 73 -5.01 3.19 -8.25
N ALA A 74 -6.15 3.88 -8.08
CA ALA A 74 -6.20 5.34 -8.13
C ALA A 74 -5.71 5.91 -6.78
N LEU A 75 -4.42 6.21 -6.70
CA LEU A 75 -3.77 6.74 -5.48
C LEU A 75 -4.28 8.13 -5.12
N PHE A 76 -4.53 8.94 -6.14
CA PHE A 76 -5.12 10.28 -6.05
C PHE A 76 -6.10 10.46 -7.22
N PRO A 77 -6.99 11.46 -7.18
CA PRO A 77 -7.87 11.79 -8.31
C PRO A 77 -7.11 12.11 -9.61
N TRP A 78 -5.79 12.32 -9.53
CA TRP A 78 -4.92 12.65 -10.66
C TRP A 78 -3.81 11.63 -10.91
N LEU A 79 -3.68 10.56 -10.09
CA LEU A 79 -2.63 9.56 -10.24
C LEU A 79 -3.19 8.15 -10.08
N GLU A 80 -3.00 7.35 -11.12
CA GLU A 80 -3.23 5.91 -11.14
C GLU A 80 -1.90 5.18 -11.29
N GLY A 81 -1.71 4.10 -10.52
CA GLY A 81 -0.60 3.18 -10.67
C GLY A 81 -1.10 1.77 -10.99
N THR A 82 -0.40 1.07 -11.88
CA THR A 82 -0.73 -0.30 -12.28
C THR A 82 0.50 -1.18 -12.20
N ILE A 83 0.34 -2.37 -11.64
CA ILE A 83 1.32 -3.45 -11.70
C ILE A 83 0.76 -4.54 -12.59
N ARG A 84 1.57 -5.11 -13.45
CA ARG A 84 1.16 -6.20 -14.33
C ARG A 84 2.22 -7.29 -14.43
N TYR A 85 1.76 -8.53 -14.31
CA TYR A 85 2.45 -9.72 -14.72
C TYR A 85 1.91 -10.20 -16.06
N THR A 86 2.81 -10.45 -17.01
CA THR A 86 2.46 -10.95 -18.32
C THR A 86 3.02 -12.36 -18.51
N ASP A 87 2.15 -13.30 -18.85
CA ASP A 87 2.50 -14.66 -19.28
C ASP A 87 2.57 -14.69 -20.81
N VAL A 88 3.75 -14.96 -21.36
CA VAL A 88 3.97 -15.06 -22.81
C VAL A 88 3.94 -16.53 -23.22
N ARG A 89 2.80 -16.97 -23.74
CA ARG A 89 2.47 -18.39 -23.93
C ARG A 89 3.32 -19.06 -25.00
N THR A 90 3.90 -18.28 -25.92
CA THR A 90 4.71 -18.77 -27.04
C THR A 90 6.20 -18.86 -26.74
N ARG A 91 6.65 -18.44 -25.54
CA ARG A 91 8.05 -18.41 -25.15
C ARG A 91 8.26 -19.22 -23.87
N LYS A 92 9.31 -20.03 -23.82
CA LYS A 92 9.78 -20.65 -22.58
C LYS A 92 10.49 -19.62 -21.71
N TYR A 93 10.41 -19.79 -20.39
CA TYR A 93 11.12 -18.95 -19.43
C TYR A 93 12.64 -19.05 -19.61
N SER A 94 13.15 -20.27 -19.78
CA SER A 94 14.55 -20.55 -20.10
C SER A 94 14.64 -21.62 -21.19
N GLN A 95 15.76 -21.61 -21.91
CA GLN A 95 16.12 -22.69 -22.84
C GLN A 95 16.57 -23.96 -22.09
N TRP A 96 16.94 -23.83 -20.81
CA TRP A 96 17.42 -24.92 -19.96
C TRP A 96 16.27 -25.55 -19.18
N GLU A 97 15.88 -26.77 -19.57
CA GLU A 97 14.78 -27.51 -18.94
C GLU A 97 15.01 -27.79 -17.45
N ASP A 98 16.26 -28.02 -17.05
CA ASP A 98 16.62 -28.22 -15.64
C ASP A 98 16.37 -26.97 -14.76
N PHE A 99 16.37 -25.78 -15.36
CA PHE A 99 16.19 -24.51 -14.65
C PHE A 99 14.72 -24.10 -14.52
N SER A 100 13.93 -24.21 -15.58
CA SER A 100 12.54 -23.72 -15.60
C SER A 100 11.50 -24.71 -16.14
N GLY A 101 11.89 -25.92 -16.52
CA GLY A 101 10.98 -26.91 -17.10
C GLY A 101 10.24 -26.41 -18.34
N ASP A 102 8.92 -26.59 -18.34
CA ASP A 102 7.98 -26.13 -19.37
C ASP A 102 7.33 -24.77 -19.06
N GLN A 103 7.79 -24.07 -18.01
CA GLN A 103 7.25 -22.77 -17.64
C GLN A 103 7.40 -21.77 -18.79
N SER A 104 6.28 -21.11 -19.14
CA SER A 104 6.27 -20.01 -20.09
C SER A 104 6.91 -18.75 -19.52
N TYR A 105 7.43 -17.89 -20.38
CA TYR A 105 8.11 -16.65 -19.99
C TYR A 105 7.17 -15.73 -19.20
N LYS A 106 7.73 -15.03 -18.20
CA LYS A 106 7.00 -14.10 -17.33
C LYS A 106 7.68 -12.75 -17.34
N ASP A 107 6.93 -11.73 -17.72
CA ASP A 107 7.35 -10.34 -17.64
C ASP A 107 6.63 -9.61 -16.49
N LYS A 108 7.28 -8.57 -15.98
CA LYS A 108 6.82 -7.72 -14.87
C LYS A 108 6.87 -6.28 -15.35
N SER A 109 5.80 -5.53 -15.12
CA SER A 109 5.75 -4.12 -15.51
C SER A 109 5.06 -3.26 -14.47
N PHE A 110 5.49 -2.00 -14.42
CA PHE A 110 4.93 -0.94 -13.61
C PHE A 110 4.50 0.19 -14.52
N ASP A 111 3.27 0.64 -14.37
CA ASP A 111 2.73 1.72 -15.18
C ASP A 111 2.23 2.83 -14.26
N PHE A 112 2.28 4.07 -14.74
CA PHE A 112 1.56 5.17 -14.12
C PHE A 112 0.75 5.96 -15.15
N LYS A 113 -0.31 6.58 -14.68
CA LYS A 113 -1.08 7.57 -15.43
C LYS A 113 -1.34 8.80 -14.56
N LEU A 114 -0.98 9.96 -15.09
CA LEU A 114 -1.15 11.27 -14.51
C LEU A 114 -2.21 12.05 -15.28
N ARG A 115 -3.29 12.45 -14.62
CA ARG A 115 -4.24 13.42 -15.16
C ARG A 115 -3.63 14.81 -15.05
N LEU A 116 -3.42 15.45 -16.20
CA LEU A 116 -2.84 16.78 -16.31
C LEU A 116 -3.86 17.88 -16.02
N TRP A 117 -5.09 17.69 -16.49
CA TRP A 117 -6.23 18.55 -16.14
C TRP A 117 -7.55 17.82 -16.31
N GLU A 118 -8.58 18.30 -15.60
CA GLU A 118 -9.91 17.72 -15.59
C GLU A 118 -10.71 18.12 -16.83
N GLU A 119 -11.69 17.29 -17.18
CA GLU A 119 -12.67 17.66 -18.20
C GLU A 119 -13.49 18.87 -17.73
N GLY A 120 -13.56 19.90 -18.56
CA GLY A 120 -14.46 21.03 -18.39
C GLY A 120 -15.55 21.02 -19.45
N TYR A 121 -16.36 22.08 -19.49
CA TYR A 121 -17.38 22.23 -20.55
C TYR A 121 -16.75 22.22 -21.95
N TRP A 122 -15.67 22.99 -22.16
CA TRP A 122 -15.00 23.16 -23.45
C TRP A 122 -13.79 22.24 -23.67
N LEU A 123 -13.05 21.92 -22.61
CA LEU A 123 -11.78 21.20 -22.70
C LEU A 123 -11.97 19.72 -22.34
N PRO A 124 -11.34 18.78 -23.08
CA PRO A 124 -11.29 17.38 -22.68
C PRO A 124 -10.40 17.21 -21.45
N GLN A 125 -10.62 16.14 -20.70
CA GLN A 125 -9.65 15.67 -19.72
C GLN A 125 -8.41 15.18 -20.46
N VAL A 126 -7.21 15.50 -19.96
CA VAL A 126 -5.96 15.02 -20.55
C VAL A 126 -5.13 14.28 -19.53
N ALA A 127 -4.54 13.18 -19.98
CA ALA A 127 -3.61 12.39 -19.19
C ALA A 127 -2.35 12.06 -19.97
N PHE A 128 -1.25 12.03 -19.23
CA PHE A 128 0.02 11.45 -19.65
C PHE A 128 0.20 10.14 -18.91
N GLY A 129 0.70 9.10 -19.58
CA GLY A 129 1.11 7.89 -18.89
C GLY A 129 2.33 7.26 -19.52
N LYS A 130 3.01 6.45 -18.71
CA LYS A 130 4.12 5.61 -19.11
C LYS A 130 3.86 4.20 -18.63
N ARG A 131 3.99 3.26 -19.56
CA ARG A 131 3.94 1.83 -19.34
C ARG A 131 5.36 1.31 -19.14
N ASP A 132 5.50 0.30 -18.29
CA ASP A 132 6.75 -0.43 -18.06
C ASP A 132 7.93 0.46 -17.60
N ILE A 133 7.69 1.33 -16.61
CA ILE A 133 8.72 2.23 -16.06
C ILE A 133 9.85 1.52 -15.35
N ALA A 134 9.61 0.29 -14.90
CA ALA A 134 10.48 -0.42 -13.97
C ALA A 134 10.46 -1.95 -14.18
N GLY A 135 10.23 -2.39 -15.42
CA GLY A 135 10.26 -3.79 -15.82
C GLY A 135 11.36 -4.10 -16.83
N THR A 136 11.09 -5.02 -17.77
CA THR A 136 12.10 -5.49 -18.74
C THR A 136 12.16 -4.66 -20.03
N GLY A 137 11.23 -3.73 -20.21
CA GLY A 137 11.12 -2.87 -21.40
C GLY A 137 10.25 -3.47 -22.51
N LEU A 138 9.69 -4.66 -22.28
CA LEU A 138 8.91 -5.44 -23.24
C LEU A 138 7.71 -4.68 -23.81
N PHE A 139 7.01 -3.97 -22.93
CA PHE A 139 5.81 -3.21 -23.25
C PHE A 139 6.02 -1.71 -23.03
N ASP A 140 7.27 -1.26 -23.02
CA ASP A 140 7.62 0.13 -22.75
C ASP A 140 6.99 1.08 -23.77
N GLY A 141 6.39 2.15 -23.26
CA GLY A 141 5.72 3.13 -24.10
C GLY A 141 5.13 4.28 -23.30
N GLU A 142 5.06 5.43 -23.95
CA GLU A 142 4.49 6.65 -23.40
C GLU A 142 3.29 7.08 -24.23
N TYR A 143 2.34 7.75 -23.60
CA TYR A 143 1.17 8.28 -24.29
C TYR A 143 0.70 9.60 -23.71
N LEU A 144 0.10 10.40 -24.58
CA LEU A 144 -0.68 11.58 -24.22
C LEU A 144 -2.07 11.44 -24.84
N VAL A 145 -3.11 11.42 -24.01
CA VAL A 145 -4.48 11.14 -24.41
C VAL A 145 -5.44 12.19 -23.88
N ALA A 146 -6.45 12.50 -24.68
CA ALA A 146 -7.55 13.39 -24.32
C ALA A 146 -8.87 12.62 -24.39
N SER A 147 -9.70 12.74 -23.36
CA SER A 147 -11.04 12.13 -23.30
C SER A 147 -12.14 13.18 -23.04
N LYS A 148 -13.25 13.07 -23.76
CA LYS A 148 -14.40 13.97 -23.67
C LYS A 148 -15.69 13.17 -23.63
N GLN A 149 -16.50 13.39 -22.60
CA GLN A 149 -17.80 12.76 -22.49
C GLN A 149 -18.86 13.65 -23.15
N ALA A 150 -19.66 13.05 -24.02
CA ALA A 150 -20.81 13.68 -24.65
C ALA A 150 -22.00 12.71 -24.61
N GLY A 151 -22.88 12.91 -23.63
CA GLY A 151 -23.98 12.00 -23.34
C GLY A 151 -23.49 10.59 -22.99
N PRO A 152 -23.99 9.52 -23.63
CA PRO A 152 -23.58 8.14 -23.34
C PRO A 152 -22.23 7.76 -23.99
N PHE A 153 -21.58 8.66 -24.71
CA PHE A 153 -20.31 8.39 -25.39
C PHE A 153 -19.14 9.06 -24.66
N ASP A 154 -18.05 8.34 -24.51
CA ASP A 154 -16.76 8.87 -24.08
C ASP A 154 -15.74 8.71 -25.22
N PHE A 155 -15.39 9.84 -25.83
CA PHE A 155 -14.48 9.90 -26.96
C PHE A 155 -13.05 10.05 -26.46
N THR A 156 -12.12 9.27 -27.00
CA THR A 156 -10.69 9.37 -26.70
C THR A 156 -9.88 9.54 -27.97
N LEU A 157 -8.92 10.46 -27.95
CA LEU A 157 -7.93 10.65 -29.00
C LEU A 157 -6.58 10.95 -28.35
N GLY A 158 -5.50 10.38 -28.90
CA GLY A 158 -4.17 10.64 -28.39
C GLY A 158 -3.06 10.22 -29.32
N MET A 159 -1.85 10.35 -28.80
CA MET A 159 -0.62 9.94 -29.45
C MET A 159 0.20 9.08 -28.49
N ALA A 160 0.81 8.02 -29.01
CA ALA A 160 1.71 7.16 -28.26
C ALA A 160 3.05 6.96 -28.97
N TRP A 161 4.04 6.58 -28.16
CA TRP A 161 5.40 6.19 -28.54
C TRP A 161 5.73 4.83 -27.91
N GLY A 162 6.76 4.16 -28.42
CA GLY A 162 7.12 2.81 -27.98
C GLY A 162 6.06 1.79 -28.38
N TYR A 163 5.79 0.80 -27.53
CA TYR A 163 4.91 -0.34 -27.85
C TYR A 163 3.54 0.08 -28.41
N ALA A 164 2.82 0.99 -27.74
CA ALA A 164 1.51 1.47 -28.23
C ALA A 164 1.60 2.40 -29.47
N GLY A 165 2.81 2.84 -29.85
CA GLY A 165 3.09 3.76 -30.94
C GLY A 165 3.78 3.14 -32.15
N ASN A 166 4.03 1.83 -32.16
CA ASN A 166 4.88 1.16 -33.15
C ASN A 166 4.36 1.20 -34.60
N ALA A 167 3.08 1.51 -34.83
CA ALA A 167 2.58 1.65 -36.20
C ALA A 167 3.21 2.86 -36.93
N GLY A 168 3.72 3.86 -36.19
CA GLY A 168 4.44 4.99 -36.79
C GLY A 168 3.60 5.81 -37.79
N ASN A 169 2.27 5.86 -37.61
CA ASN A 169 1.35 6.44 -38.60
C ASN A 169 1.39 7.97 -38.69
N ILE A 170 2.15 8.62 -37.80
CA ILE A 170 2.39 10.06 -37.82
C ILE A 170 3.86 10.36 -37.54
N THR A 171 4.39 11.42 -38.15
CA THR A 171 5.73 11.93 -37.82
C THR A 171 5.74 12.42 -36.37
N ASN A 172 6.71 11.95 -35.58
CA ASN A 172 6.90 12.42 -34.21
C ASN A 172 7.10 13.96 -34.22
N PRO A 173 6.20 14.75 -33.59
CA PRO A 173 6.27 16.20 -33.65
C PRO A 173 7.55 16.75 -33.00
N PHE A 174 8.14 16.03 -32.03
CA PHE A 174 9.34 16.47 -31.32
C PHE A 174 10.63 16.32 -32.15
N CYS A 175 10.59 15.59 -33.27
CA CYS A 175 11.67 15.60 -34.26
C CYS A 175 12.01 17.01 -34.75
N ARG A 176 11.01 17.89 -34.85
CA ARG A 176 11.21 19.28 -35.27
C ARG A 176 11.97 20.12 -34.24
N VAL A 177 11.94 19.70 -32.98
CA VAL A 177 12.65 20.37 -31.89
C VAL A 177 14.11 19.90 -31.84
N SER A 178 14.34 18.60 -32.02
CA SER A 178 15.68 18.01 -32.09
C SER A 178 15.65 16.60 -32.66
N ASP A 179 16.63 16.25 -33.48
CA ASP A 179 16.78 14.91 -34.07
C ASP A 179 16.88 13.79 -33.03
N LYS A 180 17.28 14.11 -31.79
CA LYS A 180 17.33 13.13 -30.69
C LYS A 180 15.97 12.48 -30.40
N TYR A 181 14.86 13.14 -30.75
CA TYR A 181 13.51 12.60 -30.57
C TYR A 181 13.06 11.69 -31.72
N CYS A 182 13.78 11.68 -32.84
CA CYS A 182 13.43 10.82 -33.98
C CYS A 182 13.85 9.37 -33.78
N HIS A 183 14.81 9.12 -32.87
CA HIS A 183 15.39 7.82 -32.65
C HIS A 183 15.20 7.39 -31.20
N ARG A 184 14.66 6.18 -31.01
CA ARG A 184 14.58 5.49 -29.72
C ARG A 184 15.74 4.50 -29.63
N ALA A 185 16.32 4.30 -28.44
CA ALA A 185 17.37 3.30 -28.29
C ALA A 185 16.77 1.89 -28.48
N GLU A 186 17.51 0.99 -29.11
CA GLU A 186 17.06 -0.39 -29.36
C GLU A 186 17.18 -1.31 -28.13
N SER A 187 17.91 -0.88 -27.09
CA SER A 187 18.20 -1.67 -25.90
C SER A 187 18.15 -0.81 -24.64
N HIS A 188 17.44 -1.32 -23.64
CA HIS A 188 17.54 -0.90 -22.26
C HIS A 188 18.02 -2.09 -21.41
N ASP A 189 18.80 -1.80 -20.37
CA ASP A 189 19.11 -2.79 -19.34
C ASP A 189 17.80 -3.16 -18.62
N ALA A 190 17.44 -4.44 -18.62
CA ALA A 190 16.24 -4.91 -17.94
C ALA A 190 16.29 -4.54 -16.45
N GLY A 191 15.19 -3.99 -15.92
CA GLY A 191 15.06 -3.64 -14.51
C GLY A 191 15.48 -2.22 -14.12
N ASP A 192 15.91 -1.37 -15.06
CA ASP A 192 16.19 0.05 -14.78
C ASP A 192 14.96 0.96 -14.91
N ILE A 193 14.97 2.09 -14.20
CA ILE A 193 14.03 3.19 -14.46
C ILE A 193 14.67 4.11 -15.50
N SER A 194 14.20 4.04 -16.75
CA SER A 194 14.65 4.96 -17.79
C SER A 194 13.53 5.91 -18.23
N PHE A 195 13.84 7.20 -18.14
CA PHE A 195 13.06 8.30 -18.71
C PHE A 195 13.75 8.91 -19.94
N SER A 196 14.91 8.38 -20.35
CA SER A 196 15.70 8.95 -21.45
C SER A 196 14.94 8.95 -22.77
N ASP A 197 14.07 7.97 -22.95
CA ASP A 197 13.43 7.64 -24.23
C ASP A 197 12.00 8.17 -24.36
N ILE A 198 11.55 8.96 -23.37
CA ILE A 198 10.24 9.60 -23.42
C ILE A 198 10.12 10.45 -24.70
N PHE A 199 9.01 10.23 -25.41
CA PHE A 199 8.66 10.92 -26.66
C PHE A 199 9.67 10.73 -27.80
N ARG A 200 10.45 9.65 -27.76
CA ARG A 200 11.41 9.31 -28.82
C ARG A 200 10.95 8.15 -29.71
N GLY A 201 11.37 8.21 -30.97
CA GLY A 201 11.11 7.17 -31.97
C GLY A 201 9.78 7.37 -32.71
N PRO A 202 9.29 6.30 -33.38
CA PRO A 202 8.00 6.30 -34.06
C PRO A 202 6.86 6.72 -33.14
N ALA A 203 5.94 7.51 -33.68
CA ALA A 203 4.73 7.95 -33.00
C ALA A 203 3.49 7.49 -33.76
N SER A 204 2.43 7.19 -33.03
CA SER A 204 1.16 6.76 -33.64
C SER A 204 -0.02 7.48 -32.99
N ILE A 205 -0.98 7.89 -33.82
CA ILE A 205 -2.29 8.31 -33.35
C ILE A 205 -3.07 7.06 -32.92
N LEU A 206 -3.71 7.17 -31.78
CA LEU A 206 -4.64 6.18 -31.23
C LEU A 206 -5.92 6.87 -30.80
N GLY A 207 -7.00 6.12 -30.66
CA GLY A 207 -8.25 6.68 -30.18
C GLY A 207 -9.39 5.68 -30.20
N GLY A 208 -10.56 6.12 -29.78
CA GLY A 208 -11.73 5.26 -29.74
C GLY A 208 -12.89 5.89 -29.00
N ILE A 209 -13.93 5.08 -28.84
CA ILE A 209 -15.19 5.48 -28.24
C ILE A 209 -15.61 4.38 -27.28
N GLU A 210 -15.91 4.75 -26.04
CA GLU A 210 -16.71 3.92 -25.14
C GLU A 210 -18.16 4.41 -25.18
N TYR A 211 -19.09 3.49 -25.40
CA TYR A 211 -20.53 3.76 -25.43
C TYR A 211 -21.22 3.04 -24.28
N GLN A 212 -21.78 3.82 -23.36
CA GLN A 212 -22.68 3.33 -22.32
C GLN A 212 -24.04 3.05 -22.94
N THR A 213 -24.40 1.78 -23.04
CA THR A 213 -25.70 1.39 -23.61
C THR A 213 -26.83 1.75 -22.63
N PRO A 214 -28.09 1.89 -23.11
CA PRO A 214 -29.25 2.06 -22.24
C PRO A 214 -29.45 0.90 -21.25
N TRP A 215 -28.84 -0.26 -21.50
CA TRP A 215 -28.73 -1.33 -20.52
C TRP A 215 -27.48 -1.08 -19.67
N ASN A 216 -27.65 -0.45 -18.51
CA ASN A 216 -26.54 0.04 -17.65
C ASN A 216 -25.39 -0.94 -17.46
N PRO A 217 -25.62 -2.26 -17.26
CA PRO A 217 -24.53 -3.21 -17.11
C PRO A 217 -23.63 -3.36 -18.33
N LEU A 218 -24.09 -3.02 -19.53
CA LEU A 218 -23.35 -3.25 -20.77
C LEU A 218 -22.76 -1.95 -21.34
N ARG A 219 -21.45 -1.99 -21.61
CA ARG A 219 -20.71 -0.97 -22.37
C ARG A 219 -20.09 -1.58 -23.60
N LEU A 220 -20.05 -0.82 -24.68
CA LEU A 220 -19.41 -1.20 -25.94
C LEU A 220 -18.21 -0.30 -26.19
N LYS A 221 -17.16 -0.86 -26.79
CA LYS A 221 -15.92 -0.17 -27.11
C LYS A 221 -15.59 -0.34 -28.57
N LEU A 222 -15.18 0.74 -29.22
CA LEU A 222 -14.51 0.74 -30.50
C LEU A 222 -13.17 1.46 -30.32
N GLU A 223 -12.08 0.81 -30.72
CA GLU A 223 -10.73 1.33 -30.56
C GLU A 223 -9.98 1.25 -31.89
N TYR A 224 -9.19 2.28 -32.18
CA TYR A 224 -8.16 2.30 -33.21
C TYR A 224 -6.79 2.13 -32.53
N ASP A 225 -6.17 1.00 -32.80
CA ASP A 225 -4.91 0.54 -32.22
C ASP A 225 -3.70 1.16 -32.93
N GLY A 226 -2.90 1.91 -32.16
CA GLY A 226 -1.69 2.58 -32.62
C GLY A 226 -0.45 1.67 -32.74
N ASN A 227 -0.55 0.40 -32.36
CA ASN A 227 0.54 -0.58 -32.39
C ASN A 227 0.61 -1.33 -33.74
N ASN A 228 1.79 -1.88 -34.01
CA ASN A 228 2.06 -2.85 -35.07
C ASN A 228 2.81 -4.05 -34.47
N TYR A 229 2.19 -5.23 -34.57
CA TYR A 229 2.65 -6.45 -33.89
C TYR A 229 3.66 -7.30 -34.70
N GLN A 230 4.30 -6.73 -35.74
CA GLN A 230 5.29 -7.47 -36.55
C GLN A 230 6.52 -7.92 -35.73
N ASN A 231 6.94 -7.11 -34.76
CA ASN A 231 8.14 -7.34 -33.94
C ASN A 231 7.78 -7.64 -32.48
N ASP A 232 6.60 -8.23 -32.26
CA ASP A 232 6.12 -8.55 -30.92
C ASP A 232 6.94 -9.68 -30.29
N PHE A 233 7.15 -9.63 -28.97
CA PHE A 233 7.97 -10.62 -28.27
C PHE A 233 7.38 -12.03 -28.30
N ALA A 234 6.05 -12.16 -28.32
CA ALA A 234 5.37 -13.43 -28.54
C ALA A 234 5.61 -14.02 -29.94
N GLY A 235 6.28 -13.26 -30.83
CA GLY A 235 6.54 -13.61 -32.21
C GLY A 235 5.81 -12.67 -33.16
N LYS A 236 5.89 -12.92 -34.47
CA LYS A 236 5.17 -12.13 -35.47
C LYS A 236 3.67 -12.42 -35.37
N LEU A 237 2.90 -11.49 -34.82
CA LEU A 237 1.45 -11.63 -34.70
C LEU A 237 0.75 -11.07 -35.94
N PRO A 238 -0.13 -11.83 -36.60
CA PRO A 238 -0.92 -11.31 -37.72
C PRO A 238 -1.88 -10.22 -37.23
N GLN A 239 -1.96 -9.10 -37.95
CA GLN A 239 -2.91 -8.01 -37.70
C GLN A 239 -3.68 -7.72 -38.99
N ALA A 240 -4.94 -8.13 -39.05
CA ALA A 240 -5.83 -7.91 -40.19
C ALA A 240 -6.50 -6.53 -40.18
N SER A 241 -6.62 -5.92 -38.99
CA SER A 241 -7.24 -4.61 -38.79
C SER A 241 -6.59 -3.88 -37.61
N HIS A 242 -6.54 -2.54 -37.70
CA HIS A 242 -6.22 -1.68 -36.56
C HIS A 242 -7.45 -1.39 -35.67
N PHE A 243 -8.65 -1.79 -36.10
CA PHE A 243 -9.85 -1.60 -35.31
C PHE A 243 -10.11 -2.80 -34.39
N ASN A 244 -10.27 -2.50 -33.11
CA ASN A 244 -10.64 -3.43 -32.06
C ASN A 244 -12.07 -3.10 -31.59
N VAL A 245 -12.86 -4.12 -31.30
CA VAL A 245 -14.22 -3.96 -30.75
C VAL A 245 -14.36 -4.80 -29.49
N GLY A 246 -15.10 -4.30 -28.51
CA GLY A 246 -15.27 -5.03 -27.26
C GLY A 246 -16.53 -4.67 -26.51
N ALA A 247 -16.88 -5.54 -25.57
CA ALA A 247 -18.00 -5.40 -24.66
C ALA A 247 -17.53 -5.61 -23.22
N VAL A 248 -18.02 -4.77 -22.32
CA VAL A 248 -17.82 -4.89 -20.87
C VAL A 248 -19.17 -5.03 -20.21
N TYR A 249 -19.38 -6.14 -19.50
CA TYR A 249 -20.60 -6.45 -18.78
C TYR A 249 -20.38 -6.43 -17.27
N ARG A 250 -21.01 -5.48 -16.57
CA ARG A 250 -21.00 -5.36 -15.10
C ARG A 250 -21.90 -6.44 -14.49
N ALA A 251 -21.34 -7.59 -14.19
CA ALA A 251 -22.06 -8.72 -13.58
C ALA A 251 -22.48 -8.44 -12.12
N ALA A 252 -21.68 -7.64 -11.40
CA ALA A 252 -21.99 -7.16 -10.05
C ALA A 252 -21.32 -5.80 -9.83
N SER A 253 -21.68 -5.06 -8.77
CA SER A 253 -21.01 -3.79 -8.44
C SER A 253 -19.49 -3.90 -8.32
N TRP A 254 -18.99 -5.07 -7.93
CA TRP A 254 -17.58 -5.42 -7.74
C TRP A 254 -16.98 -6.26 -8.88
N ALA A 255 -17.73 -6.60 -9.94
CA ALA A 255 -17.25 -7.51 -11.00
C ALA A 255 -17.69 -7.10 -12.42
N ASP A 256 -16.73 -7.04 -13.34
CA ASP A 256 -16.95 -6.87 -14.77
C ASP A 256 -16.43 -8.10 -15.53
N LEU A 257 -17.14 -8.47 -16.60
CA LEU A 257 -16.71 -9.45 -17.60
C LEU A 257 -16.38 -8.71 -18.91
N ASN A 258 -15.30 -9.11 -19.56
CA ASN A 258 -14.78 -8.48 -20.76
C ASN A 258 -14.72 -9.49 -21.91
N LEU A 259 -15.20 -9.09 -23.08
CA LEU A 259 -15.03 -9.84 -24.32
C LEU A 259 -14.66 -8.86 -25.44
N SER A 260 -13.57 -9.11 -26.15
CA SER A 260 -13.11 -8.27 -27.25
C SER A 260 -12.65 -9.10 -28.45
N TYR A 261 -12.78 -8.49 -29.63
CA TYR A 261 -12.23 -8.97 -30.88
C TYR A 261 -11.24 -7.94 -31.40
N GLU A 262 -9.97 -8.33 -31.40
CA GLU A 262 -8.83 -7.45 -31.58
C GLU A 262 -7.99 -7.88 -32.78
N ARG A 263 -7.24 -6.92 -33.34
CA ARG A 263 -6.39 -7.09 -34.53
C ARG A 263 -7.13 -7.62 -35.76
N GLY A 264 -8.47 -7.67 -35.73
CA GLY A 264 -9.32 -8.28 -36.74
C GLY A 264 -9.28 -9.81 -36.80
N ASN A 265 -8.64 -10.49 -35.85
CA ASN A 265 -8.44 -11.95 -35.87
C ASN A 265 -8.26 -12.62 -34.51
N THR A 266 -8.22 -11.87 -33.41
CA THR A 266 -7.93 -12.39 -32.07
C THR A 266 -9.14 -12.19 -31.18
N LEU A 267 -9.62 -13.25 -30.53
CA LEU A 267 -10.61 -13.15 -29.46
C LEU A 267 -9.90 -13.04 -28.11
N MET A 268 -10.37 -12.15 -27.26
CA MET A 268 -9.84 -11.95 -25.93
C MET A 268 -10.97 -11.89 -24.91
N PHE A 269 -10.79 -12.58 -23.79
CA PHE A 269 -11.74 -12.63 -22.69
C PHE A 269 -11.05 -12.25 -21.39
N GLY A 270 -11.81 -11.72 -20.44
CA GLY A 270 -11.29 -11.47 -19.12
C GLY A 270 -12.35 -11.06 -18.11
N PHE A 271 -11.88 -10.76 -16.91
CA PHE A 271 -12.70 -10.19 -15.85
C PHE A 271 -11.93 -9.13 -15.07
N THR A 272 -12.66 -8.25 -14.41
CA THR A 272 -12.13 -7.24 -13.50
C THR A 272 -12.90 -7.33 -12.19
N LEU A 273 -12.17 -7.50 -11.08
CA LEU A 273 -12.69 -7.40 -9.73
C LEU A 273 -12.33 -6.03 -9.16
N ARG A 274 -13.27 -5.32 -8.54
CA ARG A 274 -13.07 -3.96 -8.06
C ARG A 274 -13.56 -3.75 -6.63
N THR A 275 -12.89 -2.87 -5.91
CA THR A 275 -13.33 -2.31 -4.63
C THR A 275 -12.83 -0.86 -4.51
N ASN A 276 -13.26 -0.12 -3.50
CA ASN A 276 -12.72 1.19 -3.20
C ASN A 276 -12.22 1.25 -1.76
N PHE A 277 -10.92 1.49 -1.58
CA PHE A 277 -10.26 1.57 -0.28
C PHE A 277 -10.73 2.75 0.58
N ASN A 278 -11.37 3.78 0.03
CA ASN A 278 -12.02 4.83 0.80
C ASN A 278 -13.41 4.44 1.28
N ASP A 279 -14.06 3.46 0.64
CA ASP A 279 -15.44 3.03 0.95
C ASP A 279 -15.49 1.75 1.81
N LEU A 280 -14.39 1.01 1.90
CA LEU A 280 -14.31 -0.17 2.76
C LEU A 280 -14.61 0.21 4.22
N ARG A 281 -15.63 -0.43 4.79
CA ARG A 281 -16.00 -0.30 6.20
C ARG A 281 -15.99 -1.68 6.84
N PRO A 282 -15.46 -1.82 8.07
CA PRO A 282 -15.43 -3.10 8.74
C PRO A 282 -16.85 -3.50 9.19
N ALA A 283 -17.22 -4.76 9.00
CA ALA A 283 -18.52 -5.30 9.44
C ALA A 283 -18.44 -5.73 10.92
N LEU A 284 -18.16 -4.77 11.80
CA LEU A 284 -17.87 -5.02 13.21
C LEU A 284 -19.13 -5.39 14.00
N ARG A 285 -19.07 -6.52 14.70
CA ARG A 285 -19.90 -6.81 15.87
C ARG A 285 -19.13 -6.38 17.11
N ASP A 286 -19.41 -5.17 17.56
CA ASP A 286 -18.78 -4.59 18.74
C ASP A 286 -19.79 -4.37 19.88
N THR A 287 -19.28 -4.29 21.10
CA THR A 287 -20.05 -3.87 22.27
C THR A 287 -20.53 -2.43 22.08
N PRO A 288 -21.82 -2.13 22.34
CA PRO A 288 -22.34 -0.77 22.27
C PRO A 288 -21.49 0.20 23.11
N LYS A 289 -21.42 1.45 22.65
CA LYS A 289 -20.85 2.52 23.48
C LYS A 289 -21.63 2.61 24.80
N PRO A 290 -20.97 2.79 25.95
CA PRO A 290 -21.65 2.97 27.22
C PRO A 290 -22.61 4.16 27.15
N ALA A 291 -23.84 3.93 27.63
CA ALA A 291 -24.82 4.99 27.75
C ALA A 291 -24.37 6.02 28.80
N TYR A 292 -24.67 7.30 28.56
CA TYR A 292 -24.45 8.33 29.56
C TYR A 292 -25.52 8.23 30.65
N GLN A 293 -25.13 7.78 31.83
CA GLN A 293 -25.96 7.55 33.00
C GLN A 293 -25.15 7.94 34.24
N PRO A 294 -25.05 9.24 34.55
CA PRO A 294 -24.22 9.72 35.66
C PRO A 294 -24.78 9.23 37.00
N ALA A 295 -23.94 8.55 37.77
CA ALA A 295 -24.21 8.18 39.15
C ALA A 295 -23.92 9.37 40.09
N PRO A 296 -24.45 9.36 41.32
CA PRO A 296 -24.11 10.35 42.33
C PRO A 296 -22.60 10.42 42.57
N GLU A 297 -22.05 11.64 42.63
CA GLU A 297 -20.61 11.86 42.83
C GLU A 297 -20.17 11.39 44.23
N SER A 298 -19.02 10.73 44.32
CA SER A 298 -18.41 10.26 45.57
C SER A 298 -17.32 11.21 46.07
N GLU A 299 -17.01 11.21 47.37
CA GLU A 299 -15.89 12.03 47.91
C GLU A 299 -14.50 11.63 47.39
N GLY A 300 -14.37 10.44 46.79
CA GLY A 300 -13.12 9.94 46.24
C GLY A 300 -13.31 8.65 45.44
N LEU A 301 -12.19 7.98 45.12
CA LEU A 301 -12.19 6.72 44.38
C LEU A 301 -12.65 5.54 45.25
N GLN A 302 -13.85 5.04 44.96
CA GLN A 302 -14.42 3.86 45.61
C GLN A 302 -14.00 2.58 44.91
N TYR A 303 -13.50 1.58 45.65
CA TYR A 303 -12.93 0.34 45.08
C TYR A 303 -13.88 -0.38 44.11
N THR A 304 -15.13 -0.61 44.50
CA THR A 304 -16.12 -1.36 43.70
C THR A 304 -16.46 -0.62 42.40
N THR A 305 -16.65 0.70 42.47
CA THR A 305 -16.91 1.56 41.32
C THR A 305 -15.72 1.54 40.36
N VAL A 306 -14.51 1.73 40.87
CA VAL A 306 -13.30 1.76 40.05
C VAL A 306 -13.01 0.39 39.44
N ALA A 307 -13.24 -0.71 40.14
CA ALA A 307 -13.11 -2.06 39.59
C ALA A 307 -14.04 -2.29 38.38
N ASN A 308 -15.28 -1.81 38.44
CA ASN A 308 -16.23 -1.86 37.33
C ASN A 308 -15.78 -0.96 36.16
N GLN A 309 -15.29 0.25 36.46
CA GLN A 309 -14.74 1.16 35.45
C GLN A 309 -13.53 0.54 34.75
N LEU A 310 -12.57 0.00 35.49
CA LEU A 310 -11.39 -0.67 34.93
C LEU A 310 -11.77 -1.85 34.03
N THR A 311 -12.77 -2.65 34.44
CA THR A 311 -13.29 -3.75 33.62
C THR A 311 -13.93 -3.24 32.33
N ALA A 312 -14.74 -2.17 32.40
CA ALA A 312 -15.32 -1.54 31.23
C ALA A 312 -14.26 -0.88 30.33
N LEU A 313 -13.23 -0.26 30.90
CA LEU A 313 -12.11 0.31 30.15
C LEU A 313 -11.36 -0.79 29.38
N LYS A 314 -11.16 -1.95 30.00
CA LYS A 314 -10.55 -3.12 29.34
C LYS A 314 -11.41 -3.66 28.21
N TYR A 315 -12.62 -4.12 28.50
CA TYR A 315 -13.40 -4.89 27.52
C TYR A 315 -14.26 -4.03 26.57
N ASN A 316 -14.72 -2.85 27.00
CA ASN A 316 -15.51 -1.95 26.15
C ASN A 316 -14.61 -0.93 25.43
N ALA A 317 -13.82 -0.13 26.16
CA ALA A 317 -12.95 0.88 25.55
C ALA A 317 -11.65 0.32 24.96
N GLY A 318 -11.30 -0.94 25.26
CA GLY A 318 -10.19 -1.65 24.62
C GLY A 318 -8.81 -1.27 25.15
N PHE A 319 -8.71 -0.83 26.41
CA PHE A 319 -7.43 -0.52 27.05
C PHE A 319 -6.96 -1.69 27.89
N ASP A 320 -5.85 -2.33 27.52
CA ASP A 320 -5.23 -3.34 28.35
C ASP A 320 -4.46 -2.70 29.52
N ALA A 321 -4.41 -3.45 30.62
CA ALA A 321 -3.87 -3.03 31.92
C ALA A 321 -4.26 -1.58 32.32
N PRO A 322 -5.57 -1.23 32.30
CA PRO A 322 -5.97 0.13 32.59
C PRO A 322 -5.67 0.49 34.05
N GLU A 323 -5.39 1.76 34.26
CA GLU A 323 -5.10 2.35 35.56
C GLU A 323 -5.87 3.65 35.71
N ILE A 324 -6.46 3.88 36.89
CA ILE A 324 -7.15 5.11 37.26
C ILE A 324 -6.50 5.69 38.51
N GLN A 325 -6.18 6.99 38.44
CA GLN A 325 -5.61 7.77 39.54
C GLN A 325 -6.36 9.10 39.65
N LEU A 326 -6.54 9.59 40.88
CA LEU A 326 -7.18 10.88 41.13
C LEU A 326 -6.15 11.81 41.78
N ARG A 327 -5.96 12.99 41.20
CA ARG A 327 -5.08 14.02 41.74
C ARG A 327 -5.64 15.40 41.48
N ASP A 328 -5.66 16.23 42.51
CA ASP A 328 -6.24 17.57 42.49
C ASP A 328 -7.68 17.51 41.95
N LYS A 329 -7.95 18.15 40.81
CA LYS A 329 -9.26 18.14 40.13
C LYS A 329 -9.24 17.33 38.82
N THR A 330 -8.28 16.43 38.66
CA THR A 330 -8.09 15.67 37.42
C THR A 330 -8.14 14.16 37.70
N LEU A 331 -8.96 13.47 36.92
CA LEU A 331 -9.00 12.01 36.90
C LEU A 331 -8.11 11.51 35.76
N TYR A 332 -7.00 10.88 36.12
CA TYR A 332 -6.06 10.30 35.18
C TYR A 332 -6.45 8.85 34.90
N MET A 333 -6.47 8.50 33.62
CA MET A 333 -6.61 7.13 33.14
C MET A 333 -5.42 6.83 32.24
N SER A 334 -4.83 5.63 32.35
CA SER A 334 -3.83 5.17 31.38
C SER A 334 -4.07 3.71 30.99
N GLY A 335 -3.62 3.31 29.80
CA GLY A 335 -3.67 1.92 29.34
C GLY A 335 -3.22 1.76 27.89
N GLN A 336 -3.01 0.52 27.47
CA GLN A 336 -2.59 0.21 26.10
C GLN A 336 -3.79 -0.13 25.21
N GLN A 337 -4.03 0.63 24.16
CA GLN A 337 -5.14 0.36 23.25
C GLN A 337 -4.89 -0.90 22.42
N TYR A 338 -5.76 -1.91 22.51
CA TYR A 338 -5.61 -3.18 21.77
C TYR A 338 -6.74 -3.48 20.78
N LYS A 339 -7.87 -2.77 20.89
CA LYS A 339 -9.13 -3.07 20.20
C LYS A 339 -9.38 -2.15 19.00
N TYR A 340 -9.30 -0.83 19.20
CA TYR A 340 -9.62 0.18 18.21
C TYR A 340 -8.38 0.76 17.54
N ARG A 341 -8.41 0.82 16.20
CA ARG A 341 -7.36 1.46 15.40
C ARG A 341 -7.43 2.99 15.49
N ASP A 342 -8.63 3.56 15.47
CA ASP A 342 -8.86 4.99 15.71
C ASP A 342 -8.83 5.26 17.22
N SER A 343 -7.84 6.01 17.66
CA SER A 343 -7.69 6.38 19.07
C SER A 343 -8.81 7.27 19.59
N ARG A 344 -9.51 8.02 18.73
CA ARG A 344 -10.63 8.88 19.15
C ARG A 344 -11.80 8.07 19.67
N GLU A 345 -12.10 6.94 19.03
CA GLU A 345 -13.14 6.01 19.45
C GLU A 345 -12.84 5.41 20.84
N ALA A 346 -11.58 5.07 21.08
CA ALA A 346 -11.10 4.59 22.36
C ALA A 346 -11.26 5.64 23.47
N VAL A 347 -10.82 6.88 23.20
CA VAL A 347 -10.91 8.00 24.16
C VAL A 347 -12.35 8.38 24.45
N ASP A 348 -13.24 8.45 23.44
CA ASP A 348 -14.68 8.71 23.65
C ASP A 348 -15.31 7.66 24.58
N ARG A 349 -15.02 6.37 24.37
CA ARG A 349 -15.51 5.30 25.25
C ARG A 349 -14.94 5.41 26.65
N ALA A 350 -13.65 5.67 26.81
CA ALA A 350 -13.05 5.88 28.13
C ALA A 350 -13.70 7.05 28.85
N ASN A 351 -13.86 8.19 28.18
CA ASN A 351 -14.53 9.36 28.73
C ASN A 351 -15.96 9.06 29.20
N ARG A 352 -16.76 8.31 28.40
CA ARG A 352 -18.12 7.89 28.79
C ARG A 352 -18.12 6.98 30.02
N ILE A 353 -17.16 6.06 30.14
CA ILE A 353 -17.05 5.15 31.30
C ILE A 353 -16.67 5.94 32.56
N LEU A 354 -15.72 6.87 32.43
CA LEU A 354 -15.21 7.65 33.54
C LEU A 354 -16.23 8.69 34.01
N VAL A 355 -16.85 9.43 33.10
CA VAL A 355 -17.81 10.52 33.41
C VAL A 355 -19.04 10.03 34.18
N ASN A 356 -19.45 8.78 33.97
CA ASN A 356 -20.59 8.18 34.64
C ASN A 356 -20.38 7.99 36.15
N ASN A 357 -19.13 7.94 36.63
CA ASN A 357 -18.83 7.74 38.05
C ASN A 357 -17.62 8.58 38.48
N LEU A 358 -17.71 9.90 38.31
CA LEU A 358 -16.66 10.82 38.76
C LEU A 358 -16.78 11.14 40.25
N PRO A 359 -15.65 11.23 40.97
CA PRO A 359 -15.61 11.86 42.29
C PRO A 359 -16.00 13.35 42.24
N GLN A 360 -16.41 13.90 43.38
CA GLN A 360 -16.73 15.32 43.53
C GLN A 360 -15.52 16.19 43.23
N GLY A 361 -15.75 17.31 42.53
CA GLY A 361 -14.73 18.32 42.24
C GLY A 361 -13.78 17.99 41.09
N VAL A 362 -13.99 16.89 40.35
CA VAL A 362 -13.23 16.59 39.13
C VAL A 362 -13.70 17.49 37.99
N GLU A 363 -12.77 18.31 37.48
CA GLU A 363 -12.99 19.23 36.37
C GLU A 363 -12.44 18.69 35.04
N LYS A 364 -11.45 17.78 35.09
CA LYS A 364 -10.76 17.26 33.90
C LYS A 364 -10.60 15.74 33.93
N ILE A 365 -10.73 15.09 32.77
CA ILE A 365 -10.36 13.69 32.54
C ILE A 365 -9.14 13.66 31.61
N SER A 366 -8.08 12.97 32.02
CA SER A 366 -6.84 12.83 31.23
C SER A 366 -6.61 11.37 30.85
N VAL A 367 -6.81 11.03 29.58
CA VAL A 367 -6.68 9.66 29.04
C VAL A 367 -5.32 9.51 28.35
N THR A 368 -4.41 8.76 28.98
CA THR A 368 -3.06 8.51 28.49
C THR A 368 -2.97 7.17 27.77
N GLN A 369 -2.67 7.21 26.47
CA GLN A 369 -2.48 6.00 25.67
C GLN A 369 -1.03 5.54 25.79
N LYS A 370 -0.85 4.28 26.18
CA LYS A 370 0.46 3.61 26.26
C LYS A 370 0.67 2.67 25.07
N ARG A 371 1.93 2.43 24.72
CA ARG A 371 2.35 1.43 23.74
C ARG A 371 3.67 0.80 24.17
N GLU A 372 3.66 -0.51 24.38
CA GLU A 372 4.80 -1.28 24.91
C GLU A 372 5.38 -0.60 26.17
N HIS A 373 4.49 -0.30 27.12
CA HIS A 373 4.74 0.35 28.43
C HIS A 373 5.20 1.81 28.38
N MET A 374 5.50 2.35 27.21
CA MET A 374 5.83 3.76 27.04
C MET A 374 4.57 4.61 26.88
N ALA A 375 4.55 5.79 27.49
CA ALA A 375 3.45 6.74 27.37
C ALA A 375 3.57 7.50 26.04
N MET A 376 2.51 7.51 25.24
CA MET A 376 2.55 8.08 23.89
C MET A 376 1.94 9.48 23.83
N VAL A 377 0.70 9.59 24.31
CA VAL A 377 -0.08 10.83 24.25
C VAL A 377 -1.15 10.83 25.33
N THR A 378 -1.42 12.00 25.89
CA THR A 378 -2.54 12.22 26.81
C THR A 378 -3.59 13.09 26.12
N THR A 379 -4.84 12.64 26.17
CA THR A 379 -5.99 13.44 25.75
C THR A 379 -6.70 13.98 26.97
N GLU A 380 -6.64 15.30 27.16
CA GLU A 380 -7.34 16.02 28.21
C GLU A 380 -8.74 16.40 27.74
N THR A 381 -9.74 16.12 28.56
CA THR A 381 -11.15 16.43 28.28
C THR A 381 -11.74 17.18 29.46
N ASP A 382 -12.32 18.34 29.20
CA ASP A 382 -13.08 19.08 30.21
C ASP A 382 -14.42 18.38 30.51
N VAL A 383 -14.69 18.17 31.80
CA VAL A 383 -15.85 17.40 32.24
C VAL A 383 -17.16 18.14 31.97
N ALA A 384 -17.19 19.47 32.12
CA ALA A 384 -18.41 20.25 31.95
C ALA A 384 -18.90 20.21 30.48
N SER A 385 -17.99 20.43 29.54
CA SER A 385 -18.26 20.35 28.10
C SER A 385 -18.65 18.92 27.68
N LEU A 386 -18.00 17.89 28.23
CA LEU A 386 -18.35 16.49 27.98
C LEU A 386 -19.77 16.15 28.46
N ARG A 387 -20.13 16.54 29.69
CA ARG A 387 -21.47 16.32 30.24
C ARG A 387 -22.53 17.01 29.39
N LYS A 388 -22.28 18.24 28.96
CA LYS A 388 -23.19 19.00 28.09
C LYS A 388 -23.38 18.33 26.72
N GLN A 389 -22.29 17.86 26.11
CA GLN A 389 -22.35 17.15 24.84
C GLN A 389 -23.14 15.83 24.96
N LEU A 390 -22.90 15.05 26.02
CA LEU A 390 -23.55 13.74 26.22
C LEU A 390 -25.02 13.84 26.64
N ALA A 391 -25.42 14.90 27.35
CA ALA A 391 -26.82 15.16 27.70
C ALA A 391 -27.67 15.56 26.49
N GLY A 392 -27.03 16.00 25.40
CA GLY A 392 -27.69 16.52 24.21
C GLY A 392 -28.05 18.00 24.34
N THR A 393 -27.76 18.78 23.31
CA THR A 393 -28.15 20.19 23.19
C THR A 393 -29.28 20.35 22.18
N ALA A 394 -30.06 21.43 22.31
CA ALA A 394 -31.04 21.79 21.29
C ALA A 394 -30.37 21.94 19.91
N PRO A 395 -31.03 21.55 18.81
CA PRO A 395 -30.48 21.72 17.45
C PRO A 395 -30.01 23.16 17.21
N GLY A 396 -28.77 23.33 16.75
CA GLY A 396 -28.16 24.65 16.48
C GLY A 396 -27.36 25.28 17.64
N GLN A 397 -27.35 24.68 18.83
CA GLN A 397 -26.54 25.12 19.98
C GLN A 397 -25.48 24.09 20.42
N SER A 398 -24.93 23.32 19.48
CA SER A 398 -23.85 22.38 19.79
C SER A 398 -22.56 23.16 20.08
N GLU A 399 -22.16 23.22 21.34
CA GLU A 399 -20.81 23.64 21.70
C GLU A 399 -19.82 22.51 21.40
N PRO A 400 -18.62 22.82 20.87
CA PRO A 400 -17.59 21.81 20.64
C PRO A 400 -17.10 21.25 21.98
N LEU A 401 -16.81 19.95 22.01
CA LEU A 401 -16.14 19.33 23.15
C LEU A 401 -14.78 20.00 23.36
N GLN A 402 -14.53 20.48 24.58
CA GLN A 402 -13.22 21.04 24.93
C GLN A 402 -12.28 19.88 25.25
N GLN A 403 -11.56 19.46 24.21
CA GLN A 403 -10.62 18.34 24.26
C GLN A 403 -9.33 18.72 23.54
N GLN A 404 -8.19 18.38 24.14
CA GLN A 404 -6.87 18.64 23.57
C GLN A 404 -5.93 17.47 23.80
N ARG A 405 -4.98 17.28 22.86
CA ARG A 405 -3.89 16.32 23.01
C ARG A 405 -2.65 17.04 23.50
N VAL A 406 -2.01 16.47 24.51
CA VAL A 406 -0.81 17.01 25.17
C VAL A 406 0.23 15.91 25.30
N GLU A 407 1.49 16.32 25.54
CA GLU A 407 2.56 15.37 25.84
C GLU A 407 2.18 14.50 27.03
N ALA A 408 2.59 13.23 26.97
CA ALA A 408 2.19 12.29 27.99
C ALA A 408 2.82 12.63 29.35
N GLU A 409 2.03 12.54 30.41
CA GLU A 409 2.51 12.75 31.77
C GLU A 409 2.96 11.44 32.42
N ASP A 410 4.08 11.48 33.14
CA ASP A 410 4.53 10.34 33.95
C ASP A 410 3.71 10.27 35.26
N LEU A 411 2.82 9.29 35.31
CA LEU A 411 1.94 9.03 36.45
C LEU A 411 2.56 8.08 37.49
N SER A 412 3.78 7.56 37.26
CA SER A 412 4.40 6.54 38.11
C SER A 412 4.71 7.05 39.52
N ALA A 413 5.02 8.35 39.65
CA ALA A 413 5.31 9.00 40.93
C ALA A 413 4.07 9.27 41.80
N PHE A 414 2.85 9.08 41.27
CA PHE A 414 1.61 9.54 41.94
C PHE A 414 1.10 8.59 43.03
N GLY A 415 1.56 7.32 43.05
CA GLY A 415 1.50 6.40 44.19
C GLY A 415 0.12 5.96 44.72
N ARG A 416 -0.98 6.63 44.35
CA ARG A 416 -2.36 6.30 44.77
C ARG A 416 -3.28 6.14 43.55
N GLY A 417 -3.71 4.91 43.29
CA GLY A 417 -4.67 4.58 42.25
C GLY A 417 -5.05 3.10 42.27
N TYR A 418 -5.97 2.75 41.38
CA TYR A 418 -6.36 1.36 41.14
C TYR A 418 -6.02 0.98 39.71
N ARG A 419 -5.53 -0.24 39.52
CA ARG A 419 -5.16 -0.76 38.19
C ARG A 419 -5.49 -2.22 38.05
N ILE A 420 -5.75 -2.64 36.82
CA ILE A 420 -5.62 -4.04 36.43
C ILE A 420 -4.14 -4.28 36.18
N ARG A 421 -3.55 -5.19 36.94
CA ARG A 421 -2.13 -5.54 36.76
C ARG A 421 -1.93 -6.12 35.36
N GLU A 422 -0.89 -5.66 34.70
CA GLU A 422 -0.50 -6.16 33.39
C GLU A 422 0.06 -7.58 33.46
N ASP A 423 -0.27 -8.38 32.44
CA ASP A 423 0.30 -9.71 32.26
C ASP A 423 1.71 -9.58 31.68
N ARG A 424 2.71 -9.94 32.48
CA ARG A 424 4.12 -9.88 32.05
C ARG A 424 4.51 -10.95 31.05
N PHE A 425 3.73 -12.02 30.95
CA PHE A 425 3.94 -13.11 30.00
C PHE A 425 2.79 -13.15 29.01
N SER A 426 3.11 -13.22 27.72
CA SER A 426 2.14 -13.43 26.67
C SER A 426 2.67 -14.40 25.62
N TYR A 427 1.75 -15.07 24.92
CA TYR A 427 2.07 -15.99 23.85
C TYR A 427 1.06 -15.85 22.71
N SER A 428 1.48 -16.20 21.49
CA SER A 428 0.62 -16.18 20.32
C SER A 428 0.94 -17.32 19.37
N PHE A 429 -0.10 -17.78 18.66
CA PHE A 429 -0.02 -18.78 17.60
C PHE A 429 -0.63 -18.17 16.34
N ASN A 430 0.21 -17.85 15.37
CA ASN A 430 -0.19 -17.12 14.19
C ASN A 430 0.04 -17.98 12.94
N PRO A 431 -1.04 -18.47 12.29
CA PRO A 431 -0.92 -19.03 10.94
C PRO A 431 -0.26 -17.99 10.03
N THR A 432 0.75 -18.42 9.30
CA THR A 432 1.59 -17.54 8.49
C THR A 432 1.70 -18.15 7.10
N LEU A 433 1.45 -17.33 6.09
CA LEU A 433 1.57 -17.70 4.69
C LEU A 433 2.64 -16.81 4.06
N SER A 434 3.84 -17.36 3.88
CA SER A 434 4.91 -16.74 3.10
C SER A 434 4.68 -17.06 1.63
N GLN A 435 4.82 -16.07 0.74
CA GLN A 435 4.54 -16.23 -0.68
C GLN A 435 5.58 -15.49 -1.51
N SER A 436 5.90 -16.03 -2.68
CA SER A 436 6.71 -15.39 -3.70
C SER A 436 6.09 -15.65 -5.08
N LEU A 437 5.98 -14.60 -5.88
CA LEU A 437 5.42 -14.65 -7.23
C LEU A 437 6.48 -14.33 -8.29
N GLY A 438 6.47 -15.08 -9.39
CA GLY A 438 7.35 -14.89 -10.54
C GLY A 438 8.72 -15.55 -10.39
N GLY A 439 8.77 -16.75 -9.79
CA GLY A 439 9.96 -17.60 -9.74
C GLY A 439 10.25 -18.29 -11.08
N PRO A 440 11.53 -18.49 -11.45
CA PRO A 440 11.91 -19.21 -12.66
C PRO A 440 11.55 -20.70 -12.63
N GLU A 441 11.49 -21.30 -11.44
CA GLU A 441 11.18 -22.73 -11.25
C GLU A 441 9.66 -23.00 -11.16
N ASP A 442 8.91 -22.10 -10.51
CA ASP A 442 7.44 -22.11 -10.43
C ASP A 442 6.94 -20.67 -10.28
N PHE A 443 5.81 -20.35 -10.89
CA PHE A 443 5.26 -19.00 -10.89
C PHE A 443 4.82 -18.57 -9.48
N TYR A 444 4.26 -19.50 -8.70
CA TYR A 444 3.76 -19.21 -7.37
C TYR A 444 4.37 -20.17 -6.35
N MET A 445 5.23 -19.62 -5.50
CA MET A 445 5.84 -20.32 -4.38
C MET A 445 5.19 -19.87 -3.09
N PHE A 446 4.95 -20.81 -2.18
CA PHE A 446 4.36 -20.50 -0.88
C PHE A 446 4.79 -21.47 0.20
N GLN A 447 4.72 -20.98 1.43
CA GLN A 447 4.91 -21.75 2.64
C GLN A 447 3.84 -21.35 3.65
N LEU A 448 2.98 -22.31 3.96
CA LEU A 448 2.04 -22.24 5.06
C LEU A 448 2.70 -22.83 6.30
N GLY A 449 2.72 -22.06 7.39
CA GLY A 449 3.25 -22.51 8.66
C GLY A 449 2.56 -21.85 9.85
N LEU A 450 3.03 -22.20 11.04
CA LEU A 450 2.56 -21.67 12.31
C LEU A 450 3.71 -20.96 13.02
N MET A 451 3.56 -19.65 13.23
CA MET A 451 4.47 -18.87 14.07
C MET A 451 4.00 -18.95 15.52
N SER A 452 4.80 -19.58 16.38
CA SER A 452 4.56 -19.66 17.82
C SER A 452 5.49 -18.67 18.53
N SER A 453 4.92 -17.64 19.15
CA SER A 453 5.70 -16.59 19.81
C SER A 453 5.44 -16.57 21.31
N ALA A 454 6.46 -16.20 22.07
CA ALA A 454 6.39 -15.95 23.51
C ALA A 454 7.12 -14.66 23.85
N ARG A 455 6.53 -13.88 24.76
CA ARG A 455 7.05 -12.59 25.23
C ARG A 455 7.03 -12.58 26.76
N TYR A 456 8.10 -12.06 27.35
CA TYR A 456 8.21 -11.88 28.78
C TYR A 456 8.84 -10.53 29.13
N TRP A 457 8.10 -9.71 29.88
CA TRP A 457 8.57 -8.44 30.42
C TRP A 457 9.22 -8.65 31.79
N PHE A 458 10.54 -8.51 31.86
CA PHE A 458 11.29 -8.57 33.12
C PHE A 458 11.08 -7.31 33.96
N THR A 459 11.04 -6.16 33.29
CA THR A 459 10.72 -4.84 33.84
C THR A 459 9.77 -4.15 32.87
N ASP A 460 9.35 -2.92 33.19
CA ASP A 460 8.51 -2.12 32.29
C ASP A 460 9.31 -1.55 31.08
N HIS A 461 10.61 -1.88 31.00
CA HIS A 461 11.52 -1.47 29.93
C HIS A 461 12.16 -2.66 29.21
N LEU A 462 12.39 -3.78 29.91
CA LEU A 462 13.12 -4.94 29.40
C LEU A 462 12.18 -6.08 28.98
N LEU A 463 12.10 -6.29 27.67
CA LEU A 463 11.32 -7.34 27.02
C LEU A 463 12.24 -8.42 26.45
N LEU A 464 11.98 -9.68 26.78
CA LEU A 464 12.48 -10.83 26.04
C LEU A 464 11.37 -11.37 25.13
N ASP A 465 11.69 -11.53 23.85
CA ASP A 465 10.77 -12.01 22.83
C ASP A 465 11.42 -13.11 22.00
N GLY A 466 10.68 -14.19 21.76
CA GLY A 466 11.14 -15.31 20.94
C GLY A 466 10.02 -15.89 20.08
N GLY A 467 10.37 -16.37 18.90
CA GLY A 467 9.44 -16.94 17.93
C GLY A 467 10.02 -18.17 17.26
N ILE A 468 9.24 -19.26 17.22
CA ILE A 468 9.53 -20.49 16.48
C ILE A 468 8.55 -20.60 15.33
N PHE A 469 9.06 -20.85 14.14
CA PHE A 469 8.25 -21.14 12.97
C PHE A 469 8.21 -22.65 12.72
N THR A 470 7.01 -23.19 12.54
CA THR A 470 6.77 -24.59 12.16
C THR A 470 6.12 -24.61 10.79
N ASN A 471 6.82 -25.16 9.80
CA ASN A 471 6.32 -25.44 8.47
C ASN A 471 5.22 -26.50 8.53
N ILE A 472 4.08 -26.23 7.87
CA ILE A 472 2.97 -27.19 7.74
C ILE A 472 2.96 -27.75 6.33
N TYR A 473 3.04 -26.87 5.33
CA TYR A 473 3.04 -27.24 3.92
C TYR A 473 3.72 -26.16 3.09
N ASN A 474 4.57 -26.57 2.15
CA ASN A 474 5.17 -25.67 1.18
C ASN A 474 5.40 -26.39 -0.15
N ASN A 475 5.70 -25.62 -1.19
CA ASN A 475 6.15 -26.11 -2.49
C ASN A 475 7.59 -25.66 -2.81
N TYR A 476 8.40 -25.41 -1.77
CA TYR A 476 9.79 -24.96 -1.93
C TYR A 476 10.75 -26.08 -2.29
N ASP A 477 10.32 -27.34 -2.28
CA ASP A 477 11.03 -28.46 -2.90
C ASP A 477 11.24 -28.26 -4.41
N LYS A 478 10.39 -27.47 -5.05
CA LYS A 478 10.55 -27.03 -6.44
C LYS A 478 11.68 -26.02 -6.66
N PHE A 479 12.26 -25.44 -5.60
CA PHE A 479 13.46 -24.60 -5.74
C PHE A 479 14.68 -25.47 -6.10
N LYS A 480 14.91 -25.62 -7.40
CA LYS A 480 16.05 -26.36 -7.95
C LYS A 480 17.34 -25.54 -8.01
N SER A 481 17.27 -24.20 -8.01
CA SER A 481 18.46 -23.36 -8.18
C SER A 481 18.96 -22.75 -6.87
N SER A 482 20.01 -23.36 -6.31
CA SER A 482 21.06 -22.65 -5.53
C SER A 482 22.15 -22.06 -6.44
N LEU A 483 21.97 -22.20 -7.76
CA LEU A 483 22.90 -21.86 -8.83
C LEU A 483 22.46 -20.59 -9.58
N LEU A 484 22.28 -19.47 -8.87
CA LEU A 484 22.45 -18.20 -9.59
C LEU A 484 23.92 -18.12 -10.05
N PRO A 485 24.19 -17.64 -11.27
CA PRO A 485 25.56 -17.37 -11.71
C PRO A 485 26.28 -16.51 -10.67
N ALA A 486 27.60 -16.59 -10.63
CA ALA A 486 28.44 -15.67 -9.87
C ALA A 486 28.50 -14.28 -10.54
N ASP A 487 27.35 -13.75 -10.99
CA ASP A 487 27.25 -12.47 -11.69
C ASP A 487 27.33 -11.28 -10.72
N SER A 488 26.86 -11.43 -9.48
CA SER A 488 27.06 -10.45 -8.43
C SER A 488 28.31 -10.75 -7.59
N THR A 489 29.19 -9.74 -7.45
CA THR A 489 30.34 -9.76 -6.53
C THR A 489 29.95 -9.42 -5.08
N LEU A 490 28.69 -9.06 -4.84
CA LEU A 490 28.22 -8.68 -3.51
C LEU A 490 28.17 -9.88 -2.55
N PRO A 491 28.37 -9.64 -1.25
CA PRO A 491 28.06 -10.64 -0.23
C PRO A 491 26.59 -11.06 -0.30
N ARG A 492 26.34 -12.37 -0.24
CA ARG A 492 24.99 -12.93 -0.27
C ARG A 492 24.28 -12.74 1.06
N VAL A 493 23.47 -11.69 1.16
CA VAL A 493 22.78 -11.28 2.39
C VAL A 493 21.30 -11.66 2.43
N ARG A 494 20.64 -11.77 1.26
CA ARG A 494 19.23 -12.18 1.12
C ARG A 494 19.03 -13.34 0.15
N THR A 495 19.94 -13.55 -0.80
CA THR A 495 19.80 -14.62 -1.80
C THR A 495 19.72 -16.03 -1.19
N HIS A 496 20.32 -16.24 -0.01
CA HIS A 496 20.21 -17.49 0.74
C HIS A 496 18.82 -17.76 1.36
N ILE A 497 17.81 -16.90 1.17
CA ILE A 497 16.45 -17.12 1.70
C ILE A 497 15.90 -18.51 1.36
N ARG A 498 16.23 -19.01 0.17
CA ARG A 498 15.84 -20.32 -0.34
C ARG A 498 16.39 -21.47 0.50
N ASP A 499 17.57 -21.30 1.10
CA ASP A 499 18.22 -22.31 1.93
C ASP A 499 17.60 -22.34 3.32
N TYR A 500 17.25 -21.17 3.89
CA TYR A 500 16.60 -21.10 5.21
C TYR A 500 15.20 -21.75 5.21
N VAL A 501 14.41 -21.55 4.16
CA VAL A 501 13.02 -22.03 4.10
C VAL A 501 12.88 -23.54 3.93
N ARG A 502 13.99 -24.27 3.69
CA ARG A 502 14.01 -25.74 3.67
C ARG A 502 13.84 -26.36 5.06
N ASN A 503 14.07 -25.59 6.12
CA ASN A 503 13.93 -26.08 7.49
C ASN A 503 12.44 -26.20 7.88
N ASP A 504 12.03 -27.37 8.36
CA ASP A 504 10.65 -27.59 8.79
C ASP A 504 10.32 -26.88 10.11
N VAL A 505 11.29 -26.76 11.01
CA VAL A 505 11.14 -26.05 12.28
C VAL A 505 12.38 -25.24 12.54
N TYR A 506 12.23 -23.93 12.77
CA TYR A 506 13.36 -23.06 13.03
C TYR A 506 13.05 -21.91 13.99
N LEU A 507 14.08 -21.44 14.68
CA LEU A 507 14.02 -20.25 15.49
C LEU A 507 13.98 -19.03 14.57
N ASN A 508 12.82 -18.38 14.47
CA ASN A 508 12.67 -17.15 13.70
C ASN A 508 13.46 -16.01 14.36
N ASN A 509 13.24 -15.79 15.66
CA ASN A 509 13.93 -14.77 16.43
C ASN A 509 13.98 -15.14 17.93
N LEU A 510 14.94 -14.57 18.64
CA LEU A 510 15.08 -14.63 20.09
C LEU A 510 15.93 -13.43 20.53
N GLN A 511 15.28 -12.36 20.97
CA GLN A 511 15.94 -11.08 21.25
C GLN A 511 15.46 -10.46 22.56
N ALA A 512 16.40 -9.84 23.29
CA ALA A 512 16.11 -8.95 24.39
C ALA A 512 16.06 -7.50 23.87
N ASN A 513 15.13 -6.70 24.38
CA ASN A 513 14.89 -5.32 23.98
C ASN A 513 14.71 -4.48 25.23
N TYR A 514 15.39 -3.34 25.29
CA TYR A 514 15.20 -2.32 26.31
C TYR A 514 14.59 -1.08 25.66
N PHE A 515 13.39 -0.68 26.06
CA PHE A 515 12.69 0.50 25.56
C PHE A 515 12.69 1.63 26.59
N ALA A 516 12.86 2.87 26.12
CA ALA A 516 12.79 4.05 26.97
C ALA A 516 12.11 5.23 26.26
N ASP A 517 11.18 5.86 26.95
CA ASP A 517 10.79 7.24 26.70
C ASP A 517 11.81 8.15 27.40
N LEU A 518 12.51 8.97 26.61
CA LEU A 518 13.56 9.87 27.09
C LEU A 518 13.02 11.30 27.34
N GLY A 519 11.71 11.50 27.12
CA GLY A 519 11.02 12.77 27.28
C GLY A 519 11.14 13.70 26.07
N ASN A 520 10.27 14.71 26.00
CA ASN A 520 10.24 15.73 24.95
C ASN A 520 10.17 15.15 23.52
N GLY A 521 9.47 14.02 23.35
CA GLY A 521 9.33 13.32 22.07
C GLY A 521 10.55 12.50 21.64
N PHE A 522 11.53 12.27 22.52
CA PHE A 522 12.63 11.33 22.26
C PHE A 522 12.30 9.93 22.78
N TYR A 523 12.49 8.93 21.92
CA TYR A 523 12.32 7.52 22.25
C TYR A 523 13.59 6.77 21.89
N GLY A 524 13.98 5.81 22.74
CA GLY A 524 15.17 5.00 22.54
C GLY A 524 14.88 3.51 22.67
N GLN A 525 15.62 2.70 21.93
CA GLN A 525 15.71 1.26 22.17
C GLN A 525 17.12 0.72 22.01
N VAL A 526 17.44 -0.33 22.77
CA VAL A 526 18.63 -1.17 22.60
C VAL A 526 18.19 -2.62 22.55
N TYR A 527 18.70 -3.39 21.60
CA TYR A 527 18.30 -4.79 21.44
C TYR A 527 19.48 -5.68 21.07
N GLY A 528 19.35 -6.97 21.37
CA GLY A 528 20.35 -7.96 21.02
C GLY A 528 19.85 -9.41 21.07
N GLY A 529 20.50 -10.27 20.30
CA GLY A 529 20.18 -11.69 20.18
C GLY A 529 19.99 -12.11 18.73
N TYR A 530 19.14 -13.11 18.49
CA TYR A 530 18.70 -13.53 17.16
C TYR A 530 17.59 -12.57 16.69
N LEU A 531 17.95 -11.60 15.85
CA LEU A 531 17.08 -10.49 15.48
C LEU A 531 16.04 -10.88 14.42
N GLU A 532 16.48 -11.67 13.44
CA GLU A 532 15.65 -12.21 12.38
C GLU A 532 16.16 -13.59 11.92
N THR A 533 15.43 -14.25 11.02
CA THR A 533 15.75 -15.57 10.44
C THR A 533 17.20 -15.67 9.97
N MET A 534 17.72 -14.61 9.35
CA MET A 534 19.06 -14.60 8.72
C MET A 534 20.15 -13.96 9.57
N TYR A 535 19.82 -13.15 10.58
CA TYR A 535 20.80 -12.34 11.29
C TYR A 535 20.58 -12.34 12.80
N ALA A 536 21.70 -12.41 13.52
CA ALA A 536 21.78 -12.11 14.94
C ALA A 536 22.75 -10.97 15.16
N GLY A 537 22.63 -10.27 16.27
CA GLY A 537 23.53 -9.16 16.58
C GLY A 537 23.03 -8.29 17.70
N VAL A 538 23.55 -7.07 17.73
CA VAL A 538 23.15 -6.02 18.67
C VAL A 538 22.90 -4.73 17.90
N GLY A 539 21.99 -3.91 18.40
CA GLY A 539 21.70 -2.61 17.81
C GLY A 539 20.98 -1.68 18.76
N SER A 540 20.86 -0.43 18.31
CA SER A 540 20.14 0.62 19.02
C SER A 540 19.43 1.52 18.02
N GLU A 541 18.30 2.08 18.42
CA GLU A 541 17.57 3.10 17.67
C GLU A 541 17.20 4.27 18.59
N LEU A 542 17.31 5.48 18.07
CA LEU A 542 16.83 6.72 18.68
C LEU A 542 15.85 7.39 17.72
N LEU A 543 14.69 7.80 18.19
CA LEU A 543 13.67 8.49 17.42
C LEU A 543 13.31 9.81 18.11
N TYR A 544 13.37 10.91 17.36
CA TYR A 544 12.73 12.16 17.72
C TYR A 544 11.42 12.32 16.96
N ARG A 545 10.31 12.32 17.69
CA ARG A 545 8.95 12.50 17.17
C ARG A 545 8.14 13.41 18.09
N PRO A 546 8.08 14.71 17.81
CA PRO A 546 7.21 15.63 18.54
C PRO A 546 5.74 15.22 18.40
N LEU A 547 4.92 15.52 19.41
CA LEU A 547 3.50 15.26 19.34
C LEU A 547 2.86 16.05 18.19
N ASP A 548 2.05 15.38 17.38
CA ASP A 548 1.25 15.96 16.29
C ASP A 548 2.06 16.65 15.18
N ALA A 549 3.38 16.51 15.21
CA ALA A 549 4.24 16.96 14.12
C ALA A 549 4.06 16.08 12.88
N SER A 550 4.12 16.74 11.72
CA SER A 550 4.13 16.10 10.41
C SER A 550 5.47 15.44 10.06
N TRP A 551 6.44 15.40 10.96
CA TRP A 551 7.76 14.86 10.69
C TRP A 551 8.37 14.18 11.90
N ALA A 552 9.33 13.28 11.65
CA ALA A 552 10.15 12.65 12.67
C ALA A 552 11.54 12.35 12.12
N LEU A 553 12.53 12.18 13.01
CA LEU A 553 13.89 11.80 12.66
C LEU A 553 14.32 10.60 13.50
N GLY A 554 14.73 9.53 12.83
CA GLY A 554 15.25 8.32 13.46
C GLY A 554 16.71 8.08 13.11
N VAL A 555 17.45 7.46 14.02
CA VAL A 555 18.80 6.95 13.79
C VAL A 555 18.85 5.54 14.33
N ASP A 556 19.32 4.59 13.52
CA ASP A 556 19.60 3.24 13.98
C ASP A 556 21.01 2.79 13.60
N VAL A 557 21.63 2.02 14.49
CA VAL A 557 22.98 1.46 14.31
C VAL A 557 22.98 0.02 14.81
N ASN A 558 23.51 -0.88 14.00
CA ASN A 558 23.49 -2.32 14.25
C ASN A 558 24.83 -2.93 13.86
N TYR A 559 25.24 -3.96 14.59
CA TYR A 559 26.32 -4.86 14.20
C TYR A 559 25.78 -6.29 14.22
N VAL A 560 25.73 -6.91 13.05
CA VAL A 560 25.07 -8.19 12.85
C VAL A 560 26.00 -9.22 12.22
N LYS A 561 25.72 -10.49 12.54
CA LYS A 561 26.38 -11.67 12.00
C LYS A 561 25.32 -12.55 11.34
N GLN A 562 25.61 -13.03 10.14
CA GLN A 562 24.68 -13.88 9.41
C GLN A 562 24.62 -15.26 10.08
N ARG A 563 23.40 -15.79 10.19
CA ARG A 563 23.10 -17.09 10.76
C ARG A 563 23.36 -18.17 9.71
N ASP A 564 23.82 -19.34 10.12
CA ASP A 564 24.00 -20.46 9.20
C ASP A 564 22.63 -20.99 8.72
N TRP A 565 22.49 -21.33 7.44
CA TRP A 565 21.20 -21.75 6.86
C TRP A 565 20.84 -23.21 7.16
N ASP A 566 21.84 -24.08 7.33
CA ASP A 566 21.63 -25.49 7.69
C ASP A 566 21.37 -25.65 9.20
N ASN A 567 22.06 -24.86 10.02
CA ASN A 567 21.85 -24.79 11.46
C ASN A 567 21.74 -23.33 11.91
N MET A 568 20.51 -22.82 11.93
CA MET A 568 20.20 -21.42 12.25
C MET A 568 20.53 -20.98 13.68
N MET A 569 21.05 -21.87 14.54
CA MET A 569 21.62 -21.55 15.85
C MET A 569 23.13 -21.26 15.78
N ARG A 570 23.76 -21.45 14.62
CA ARG A 570 25.16 -21.12 14.34
C ARG A 570 25.24 -19.86 13.48
N PHE A 571 26.46 -19.38 13.30
CA PHE A 571 26.76 -18.22 12.46
C PHE A 571 27.71 -18.61 11.34
N THR A 572 27.55 -17.97 10.20
CA THR A 572 28.57 -17.97 9.13
C THR A 572 29.71 -17.03 9.51
N ASP A 573 30.78 -16.97 8.71
CA ASP A 573 31.87 -16.02 8.97
C ASP A 573 31.55 -14.57 8.57
N TYR A 574 30.36 -14.32 8.01
CA TYR A 574 29.97 -12.99 7.56
C TYR A 574 29.40 -12.13 8.70
N SER A 575 30.05 -10.99 8.95
CA SER A 575 29.53 -9.91 9.79
C SER A 575 29.53 -8.57 9.06
N THR A 576 28.61 -7.71 9.47
CA THR A 576 28.43 -6.39 8.85
C THR A 576 27.87 -5.37 9.84
N PRO A 577 28.43 -4.16 9.93
CA PRO A 577 27.74 -3.02 10.51
C PRO A 577 26.67 -2.51 9.52
N THR A 578 25.50 -2.13 10.01
CA THR A 578 24.40 -1.55 9.21
C THR A 578 23.65 -0.53 10.04
N GLY A 579 23.16 0.53 9.43
CA GLY A 579 22.47 1.59 10.15
C GLY A 579 22.10 2.74 9.25
N PHE A 580 21.09 3.50 9.66
CA PHE A 580 20.46 4.52 8.84
C PHE A 580 20.10 5.75 9.69
N VAL A 581 20.19 6.92 9.06
CA VAL A 581 19.44 8.10 9.46
C VAL A 581 18.19 8.15 8.61
N THR A 582 17.03 8.16 9.25
CA THR A 582 15.73 8.11 8.58
C THR A 582 14.94 9.37 8.87
N ALA A 583 14.57 10.11 7.82
CA ALA A 583 13.61 11.19 7.91
C ALA A 583 12.22 10.69 7.52
N TYR A 584 11.22 11.01 8.35
CA TYR A 584 9.82 10.71 8.12
C TYR A 584 9.08 12.02 7.90
N TRP A 585 8.19 12.06 6.90
CA TRP A 585 7.42 13.24 6.60
C TRP A 585 6.01 12.87 6.11
N ASN A 586 5.00 13.45 6.75
CA ASN A 586 3.59 13.38 6.42
C ASN A 586 3.15 14.75 5.90
N PRO A 587 3.20 15.03 4.58
CA PRO A 587 2.94 16.37 4.06
C PRO A 587 1.51 16.82 4.40
N PRO A 588 1.30 17.99 5.05
CA PRO A 588 -0.04 18.46 5.41
C PRO A 588 -0.97 18.68 4.21
N THR A 589 -0.41 18.91 3.02
CA THR A 589 -1.17 19.11 1.77
C THR A 589 -1.56 17.80 1.09
N LEU A 590 -0.95 16.67 1.48
CA LEU A 590 -1.21 15.36 0.90
C LEU A 590 -1.73 14.42 2.00
N ASN A 591 -3.05 14.45 2.19
CA ASN A 591 -3.73 13.65 3.21
C ASN A 591 -3.35 12.18 3.13
N GLY A 592 -2.94 11.61 4.26
CA GLY A 592 -2.63 10.19 4.40
C GLY A 592 -1.34 9.74 3.70
N VAL A 593 -0.47 10.64 3.25
CA VAL A 593 0.83 10.27 2.67
C VAL A 593 1.91 10.25 3.74
N LEU A 594 2.70 9.17 3.77
CA LEU A 594 3.95 9.06 4.52
C LEU A 594 5.11 8.88 3.56
N MET A 595 6.08 9.77 3.63
CA MET A 595 7.36 9.69 2.94
C MET A 595 8.44 9.34 3.96
N LYS A 596 9.31 8.40 3.60
CA LYS A 596 10.50 8.03 4.38
C LYS A 596 11.73 8.10 3.50
N LEU A 597 12.78 8.74 3.99
CA LEU A 597 14.10 8.75 3.38
C LEU A 597 15.10 8.20 4.38
N SER A 598 15.66 7.03 4.10
CA SER A 598 16.65 6.36 4.93
C SER A 598 18.01 6.46 4.24
N VAL A 599 19.03 7.04 4.86
CA VAL A 599 20.39 7.17 4.30
C VAL A 599 21.37 6.46 5.21
N GLY A 600 22.17 5.55 4.66
CA GLY A 600 23.02 4.72 5.50
C GLY A 600 23.75 3.60 4.78
N GLN A 601 24.07 2.56 5.54
CA GLN A 601 24.78 1.37 5.07
C GLN A 601 23.90 0.13 5.20
N TYR A 602 23.76 -0.60 4.10
CA TYR A 602 22.97 -1.82 3.98
C TYR A 602 23.78 -3.07 4.41
N LEU A 603 23.11 -4.21 4.44
CA LEU A 603 23.70 -5.49 4.87
C LEU A 603 24.88 -5.94 4.02
N ALA A 604 24.85 -5.69 2.70
CA ALA A 604 25.95 -6.02 1.78
C ALA A 604 27.11 -5.01 1.84
N LYS A 605 27.12 -4.12 2.84
CA LYS A 605 28.12 -3.06 3.10
C LYS A 605 28.11 -1.92 2.07
N ASP A 606 27.16 -1.95 1.14
CA ASP A 606 26.88 -0.85 0.25
C ASP A 606 26.23 0.32 1.00
N LYS A 607 26.50 1.53 0.52
CA LYS A 607 26.02 2.79 1.09
C LYS A 607 25.08 3.45 0.11
N GLY A 608 23.98 3.99 0.62
CA GLY A 608 22.98 4.58 -0.24
C GLY A 608 21.79 5.15 0.50
N ALA A 609 20.70 5.30 -0.24
CA ALA A 609 19.44 5.84 0.25
C ALA A 609 18.24 5.01 -0.20
N THR A 610 17.30 4.79 0.72
CA THR A 610 15.98 4.21 0.44
C THR A 610 14.92 5.27 0.55
N ILE A 611 14.10 5.42 -0.49
CA ILE A 611 12.88 6.22 -0.47
C ILE A 611 11.70 5.25 -0.38
N ASP A 612 10.80 5.46 0.58
CA ASP A 612 9.53 4.72 0.75
C ASP A 612 8.39 5.75 0.84
N VAL A 613 7.42 5.64 -0.07
CA VAL A 613 6.24 6.51 -0.11
C VAL A 613 4.99 5.65 -0.01
N ALA A 614 4.15 5.94 0.97
CA ALA A 614 2.90 5.22 1.19
C ALA A 614 1.71 6.16 1.33
N LYS A 615 0.58 5.79 0.73
CA LYS A 615 -0.72 6.47 0.85
C LYS A 615 -1.67 5.59 1.65
N ARG A 616 -2.19 6.14 2.75
CA ARG A 616 -3.25 5.57 3.59
C ARG A 616 -4.61 6.14 3.18
N PHE A 617 -5.57 5.25 2.98
CA PHE A 617 -6.97 5.52 2.65
C PHE A 617 -7.84 5.50 3.92
N ASP A 618 -9.09 5.96 3.82
CA ASP A 618 -9.99 6.12 4.98
C ASP A 618 -10.30 4.79 5.69
N SER A 619 -10.36 3.69 4.94
CA SER A 619 -10.49 2.34 5.53
C SER A 619 -9.28 1.90 6.36
N GLY A 620 -8.20 2.68 6.33
CA GLY A 620 -6.92 2.35 6.93
C GLY A 620 -6.06 1.44 6.05
N VAL A 621 -6.50 1.02 4.86
CA VAL A 621 -5.62 0.36 3.87
C VAL A 621 -4.50 1.34 3.49
N ALA A 622 -3.27 0.85 3.38
CA ALA A 622 -2.15 1.65 2.91
C ALA A 622 -1.46 0.97 1.72
N VAL A 623 -1.19 1.72 0.66
CA VAL A 623 -0.43 1.27 -0.51
C VAL A 623 0.88 2.03 -0.53
N GLY A 624 2.01 1.32 -0.62
CA GLY A 624 3.33 1.93 -0.63
C GLY A 624 4.25 1.37 -1.71
N VAL A 625 5.19 2.19 -2.12
CA VAL A 625 6.26 1.87 -3.07
C VAL A 625 7.59 2.32 -2.47
N TRP A 626 8.66 1.56 -2.73
CA TRP A 626 9.98 1.90 -2.25
C TRP A 626 11.06 1.59 -3.29
N ALA A 627 12.16 2.34 -3.22
CA ALA A 627 13.35 2.14 -4.03
C ALA A 627 14.60 2.44 -3.20
N ALA A 628 15.60 1.55 -3.26
CA ALA A 628 16.87 1.64 -2.57
C ALA A 628 18.01 1.75 -3.59
N ILE A 629 18.66 2.91 -3.65
CA ILE A 629 19.78 3.20 -4.54
C ILE A 629 21.05 3.21 -3.71
N SER A 630 22.09 2.51 -4.14
CA SER A 630 23.38 2.46 -3.45
C SER A 630 24.56 2.69 -4.40
N ASN A 631 25.77 2.69 -3.84
CA ASN A 631 27.02 2.90 -4.56
C ASN A 631 27.53 1.67 -5.33
N VAL A 632 26.71 0.63 -5.46
CA VAL A 632 27.02 -0.60 -6.21
C VAL A 632 26.87 -0.32 -7.71
N SER A 633 27.78 -0.86 -8.52
CA SER A 633 27.69 -0.74 -9.98
C SER A 633 26.53 -1.60 -10.52
N LYS A 634 25.99 -1.28 -11.70
CA LYS A 634 24.95 -2.11 -12.31
C LYS A 634 25.44 -3.55 -12.52
N ASP A 635 26.68 -3.72 -12.96
CA ASP A 635 27.30 -5.03 -13.21
C ASP A 635 27.33 -5.87 -11.92
N ASP A 636 27.68 -5.25 -10.79
CA ASP A 636 27.73 -5.94 -9.49
C ASP A 636 26.33 -6.18 -8.88
N TYR A 637 25.33 -5.38 -9.25
CA TYR A 637 23.93 -5.58 -8.81
C TYR A 637 23.25 -6.75 -9.56
N GLY A 638 23.66 -6.96 -10.82
CA GLY A 638 23.06 -7.84 -11.80
C GLY A 638 21.84 -7.21 -12.50
N GLU A 639 20.76 -7.97 -12.73
CA GLU A 639 19.57 -7.44 -13.43
C GLU A 639 18.86 -6.34 -12.60
N GLY A 640 18.82 -5.13 -13.16
CA GLY A 640 18.33 -3.91 -12.54
C GLY A 640 19.38 -3.23 -11.65
N GLY A 641 19.60 -1.92 -11.83
CA GLY A 641 20.65 -1.17 -11.12
C GLY A 641 20.34 -0.78 -9.66
N PHE A 642 19.19 -1.18 -9.11
CA PHE A 642 18.76 -0.83 -7.75
C PHE A 642 17.58 -1.69 -7.27
N SER A 643 17.37 -1.79 -5.96
CA SER A 643 16.27 -2.58 -5.37
C SER A 643 15.01 -1.75 -5.25
N LYS A 644 13.86 -2.37 -5.50
CA LYS A 644 12.56 -1.71 -5.49
C LYS A 644 11.44 -2.68 -5.12
N GLY A 645 10.32 -2.16 -4.66
CA GLY A 645 9.16 -2.99 -4.36
C GLY A 645 7.92 -2.16 -4.07
N PHE A 646 6.81 -2.86 -3.90
CA PHE A 646 5.55 -2.27 -3.46
C PHE A 646 4.90 -3.16 -2.41
N TYR A 647 3.97 -2.57 -1.65
CA TYR A 647 3.21 -3.30 -0.66
C TYR A 647 1.82 -2.69 -0.46
N ILE A 648 0.89 -3.56 -0.08
CA ILE A 648 -0.45 -3.19 0.37
C ILE A 648 -0.58 -3.71 1.79
N SER A 649 -0.83 -2.80 2.73
CA SER A 649 -1.13 -3.14 4.10
C SER A 649 -2.62 -2.98 4.39
N ILE A 650 -3.27 -4.08 4.75
CA ILE A 650 -4.71 -4.18 4.92
C ILE A 650 -5.01 -4.40 6.40
N PRO A 651 -5.72 -3.49 7.08
CA PRO A 651 -6.21 -3.73 8.43
C PRO A 651 -7.07 -4.99 8.53
N PHE A 652 -6.81 -5.83 9.53
CA PHE A 652 -7.55 -7.07 9.74
C PHE A 652 -8.99 -6.83 10.18
N ASP A 653 -9.28 -5.71 10.85
CA ASP A 653 -10.65 -5.33 11.23
C ASP A 653 -11.59 -5.21 10.02
N LEU A 654 -11.08 -4.97 8.81
CA LEU A 654 -11.84 -5.02 7.55
C LEU A 654 -12.23 -6.45 7.13
N MET A 655 -11.52 -7.47 7.60
CA MET A 655 -11.70 -8.88 7.22
C MET A 655 -12.26 -9.74 8.36
N THR A 656 -12.40 -9.17 9.57
CA THR A 656 -12.87 -9.87 10.75
C THR A 656 -14.14 -9.25 11.30
N ILE A 657 -14.90 -10.03 12.08
CA ILE A 657 -16.13 -9.56 12.72
C ILE A 657 -15.89 -8.69 13.96
N GLY A 658 -14.67 -8.62 14.49
CA GLY A 658 -14.35 -7.90 15.72
C GLY A 658 -13.30 -6.81 15.50
N PRO A 659 -13.32 -5.71 16.27
CA PRO A 659 -12.28 -4.70 16.17
C PRO A 659 -10.92 -5.30 16.53
N ASN A 660 -9.89 -4.95 15.76
CA ASN A 660 -8.52 -5.30 16.05
C ASN A 660 -7.57 -4.27 15.43
N ARG A 661 -6.31 -4.27 15.87
CA ARG A 661 -5.27 -3.36 15.36
C ARG A 661 -4.28 -4.05 14.41
N ASN A 662 -4.49 -5.32 14.10
CA ASN A 662 -3.57 -6.11 13.28
C ASN A 662 -3.71 -5.75 11.81
N ARG A 663 -2.67 -6.00 11.02
CA ARG A 663 -2.66 -5.73 9.58
C ARG A 663 -2.05 -6.90 8.82
N ALA A 664 -2.63 -7.22 7.66
CA ALA A 664 -1.99 -8.01 6.62
C ALA A 664 -1.02 -7.10 5.87
N VAL A 665 0.09 -7.66 5.39
CA VAL A 665 0.92 -7.00 4.39
C VAL A 665 1.08 -7.97 3.24
N VAL A 666 0.62 -7.55 2.06
CA VAL A 666 0.95 -8.20 0.80
C VAL A 666 2.04 -7.35 0.17
N SER A 667 3.22 -7.91 0.00
CA SER A 667 4.34 -7.20 -0.60
C SER A 667 4.84 -7.94 -1.82
N TRP A 668 5.34 -7.17 -2.77
CA TRP A 668 6.03 -7.68 -3.92
C TRP A 668 7.37 -6.98 -4.01
N THR A 669 8.42 -7.77 -4.08
CA THR A 669 9.78 -7.33 -4.33
C THR A 669 10.32 -8.28 -5.40
N PRO A 670 10.96 -7.80 -6.48
CA PRO A 670 11.65 -8.66 -7.42
C PRO A 670 12.58 -9.63 -6.65
N LEU A 671 12.77 -10.82 -7.20
CA LEU A 671 13.57 -11.89 -6.59
C LEU A 671 14.87 -11.32 -6.01
N THR A 672 15.02 -11.52 -4.70
CA THR A 672 15.91 -10.81 -3.78
C THR A 672 17.34 -10.73 -4.29
N ARG A 673 17.72 -9.54 -4.75
CA ARG A 673 19.12 -9.10 -4.92
C ARG A 673 19.69 -8.69 -3.55
N ASP A 674 21.01 -8.70 -3.44
CA ASP A 674 21.72 -8.47 -2.18
C ASP A 674 22.00 -6.98 -1.90
N GLY A 675 22.03 -6.14 -2.93
CA GLY A 675 22.19 -4.69 -2.79
C GLY A 675 20.95 -4.02 -2.17
N GLY A 676 21.16 -2.90 -1.46
CA GLY A 676 20.06 -2.09 -0.92
C GLY A 676 19.23 -2.77 0.18
N GLN A 677 19.71 -3.86 0.76
CA GLN A 677 18.96 -4.66 1.73
C GLN A 677 19.16 -4.17 3.17
N MET A 678 18.07 -3.73 3.80
CA MET A 678 18.07 -3.33 5.21
C MET A 678 17.91 -4.55 6.14
N LEU A 679 18.37 -4.42 7.38
CA LEU A 679 18.10 -5.39 8.45
C LEU A 679 16.60 -5.41 8.78
N SER A 680 15.99 -6.60 8.85
CA SER A 680 14.59 -6.71 9.28
C SER A 680 14.55 -6.67 10.81
N ARG A 681 14.08 -5.56 11.36
CA ARG A 681 13.99 -5.33 12.81
C ARG A 681 12.55 -5.56 13.29
N LYS A 682 12.36 -6.46 14.25
CA LYS A 682 11.02 -6.79 14.80
C LYS A 682 10.34 -5.58 15.43
N TYR A 683 11.09 -4.77 16.16
CA TYR A 683 10.62 -3.53 16.79
C TYR A 683 11.31 -2.33 16.15
N GLN A 684 10.52 -1.35 15.73
CA GLN A 684 10.99 -0.07 15.20
C GLN A 684 10.23 1.03 15.94
N LEU A 685 10.93 2.09 16.35
CA LEU A 685 10.32 3.11 17.21
C LEU A 685 9.23 3.89 16.46
N TYR A 686 9.43 4.18 15.17
CA TYR A 686 8.45 4.96 14.40
C TYR A 686 7.03 4.35 14.40
N PRO A 687 6.82 3.07 14.03
CA PRO A 687 5.50 2.44 14.13
C PRO A 687 5.05 2.20 15.59
N MET A 688 5.98 2.05 16.55
CA MET A 688 5.65 1.94 17.98
C MET A 688 5.14 3.24 18.59
N THR A 689 5.45 4.39 18.00
CA THR A 689 4.95 5.69 18.46
C THR A 689 3.83 6.23 17.57
N ALA A 690 3.08 5.36 16.88
CA ALA A 690 2.05 5.76 15.92
C ALA A 690 0.92 6.58 16.57
N GLU A 691 0.64 6.35 17.86
CA GLU A 691 -0.34 7.09 18.66
C GLU A 691 0.00 8.59 18.83
N ARG A 692 1.24 9.01 18.52
CA ARG A 692 1.67 10.42 18.51
C ARG A 692 1.32 11.16 17.23
N GLU A 693 0.91 10.44 16.18
CA GLU A 693 0.39 11.05 14.96
C GLU A 693 -1.00 11.64 15.22
N VAL A 694 -1.36 12.68 14.48
CA VAL A 694 -2.76 13.10 14.38
C VAL A 694 -3.55 11.98 13.68
N PRO A 695 -4.64 11.47 14.27
CA PRO A 695 -5.50 10.50 13.59
C PRO A 695 -5.99 11.05 12.24
N VAL A 696 -5.82 10.28 11.17
CA VAL A 696 -6.28 10.64 9.81
C VAL A 696 -7.65 10.03 9.53
N GLY A 697 -8.54 10.81 8.91
CA GLY A 697 -9.90 10.40 8.52
C GLY A 697 -10.98 11.01 9.42
N GLN A 698 -12.15 11.33 8.84
CA GLN A 698 -13.40 11.65 9.53
C GLN A 698 -14.42 10.55 9.26
#